data_AF-A0A258CVD6-F1
#
_entry.id   AF-A0A258CVD6-F1
#
_cell.length_a   1.000
_cell.length_b   1.000
_cell.length_c   1.000
_cell.angle_alpha   90.00
_cell.angle_beta   90.00
_cell.angle_gamma   90.00
#
_symmetry.space_group_name_H-M   'P 1'
#
loop_
_entity.id
_entity.type
_entity.pdbx_description
1 polymer ?
#
loop_
_entity_poly.entity_id
_entity_poly.type
_entity_poly.pdbx_seq_one_letter_code
_entity_poly.pdbx_strand_id
1 'polypeptide(L)'
;MTKAKKPARPRAPLRIGIAARIYAALGALTTLTIVASAVAWLSYDRISATVGEMVEHKMPTVELVLELSQVGTQSTALAPRFMNVQTVQQRARLTTELDAIEAKQFELIRAVGKIGGVDMKPVQKAVDDLSLRINDINDLTGTRLRNAAQMAATVEQLNKAREDFVKVVGGEADERQFNVVLGIESVKGQDSAGIDEALKAINDVEFPAFDLARKLEAQVNELIGLLREVDQIADQSRLGLARERLKAVVLRIEKDMAAADKITPNKERSRVIDAVIALGEGPRGVVAMRQRDIETQDAINARVVDIDQAAATMRAEIDKLVTAARSDAVAANASTANLIEQSKMWLGAIGIGSLLIALVLALLYVRPAIIGRLNRLWAATRAIADGALETVVHTRGNDEISDISKSVLLFRDNAVALRAAEAAKVEDDARAQEQRRAMMAELGDAFGEVVAAAAAGDFSRRVEANFADAELNALAGSLNELLETVQGGLSETCDVLAELSAGHLSTRIEGMYQGAFAELKNGTNALAEEFESTLAKLSETVAAVRSATTEILDGVTDLAERTSEESNAVSMATNQLGAFAGTVKKTANEAAQATGMAEGAESQAQQGEKVVASALEAMQRIRTSSNKISEVIAMIDEIAFQTNLLALNAAVEAARAGDSGRGFAVVATEVRSLAKRSADASNDVKKLVEAAHGDVKVGVGLVEETAQMFEAIVSSVNDLTGLMNGISQTAKSQASDVSAINTEIDGIGSMAHQNAALVEETNAALALTDEQTRALSDHIARFRFREGHGSDKAHALAHAA
;
A
#
# COMPACT_ATOMS: atom_id res chain seq x y z
N MET A 1 93.34 -36.13 -61.61
CA MET A 1 92.17 -36.24 -62.50
C MET A 1 91.05 -35.39 -61.95
N THR A 2 90.73 -34.36 -62.71
CA THR A 2 89.67 -33.36 -62.56
C THR A 2 88.27 -33.98 -62.60
N LYS A 3 87.39 -33.67 -61.65
CA LYS A 3 85.93 -33.75 -61.86
C LYS A 3 85.20 -32.54 -61.27
N ALA A 4 84.79 -31.72 -62.24
CA ALA A 4 83.96 -30.53 -62.27
C ALA A 4 82.95 -30.28 -61.12
N LYS A 5 82.95 -29.02 -60.66
CA LYS A 5 81.87 -28.33 -59.94
C LYS A 5 80.59 -28.34 -60.80
N LYS A 6 79.49 -28.87 -60.25
CA LYS A 6 78.13 -28.78 -60.80
C LYS A 6 77.67 -27.31 -60.80
N PRO A 7 77.13 -26.75 -61.89
CA PRO A 7 76.62 -25.39 -61.90
C PRO A 7 75.29 -25.28 -61.13
N ALA A 8 75.11 -24.16 -60.42
CA ALA A 8 73.87 -23.80 -59.76
C ALA A 8 72.77 -23.57 -60.80
N ARG A 9 71.61 -24.23 -60.63
CA ARG A 9 70.39 -23.93 -61.41
C ARG A 9 69.90 -22.51 -61.07
N PRO A 10 69.64 -21.64 -62.04
CA PRO A 10 68.97 -20.37 -61.77
C PRO A 10 67.53 -20.66 -61.28
N ARG A 11 67.14 -20.12 -60.13
CA ARG A 11 65.75 -20.12 -59.68
C ARG A 11 64.93 -19.28 -60.67
N ALA A 12 63.94 -19.89 -61.30
CA ALA A 12 62.98 -19.18 -62.14
C ALA A 12 62.21 -18.17 -61.26
N PRO A 13 62.01 -16.91 -61.71
CA PRO A 13 61.20 -15.95 -60.98
C PRO A 13 59.75 -16.43 -60.89
N LEU A 14 59.19 -16.45 -59.68
CA LEU A 14 57.78 -16.78 -59.44
C LEU A 14 56.88 -15.90 -60.32
N ARG A 15 56.09 -16.54 -61.17
CA ARG A 15 55.03 -15.90 -61.96
C ARG A 15 53.89 -15.50 -61.02
N ILE A 16 53.79 -14.22 -60.68
CA ILE A 16 52.63 -13.72 -59.94
C ILE A 16 51.63 -13.21 -60.98
N GLY A 17 50.66 -14.06 -61.29
CA GLY A 17 49.58 -13.76 -62.20
C GLY A 17 48.64 -12.68 -61.69
N ILE A 18 47.84 -12.10 -62.59
CA ILE A 18 46.84 -11.08 -62.27
C ILE A 18 45.82 -11.60 -61.23
N ALA A 19 45.45 -12.87 -61.33
CA ALA A 19 44.58 -13.54 -60.36
C ALA A 19 45.17 -13.49 -58.94
N ALA A 20 46.47 -13.81 -58.77
CA ALA A 20 47.13 -13.78 -57.46
C ALA A 20 47.14 -12.37 -56.83
N ARG A 21 47.20 -11.32 -57.66
CA ARG A 21 47.16 -9.92 -57.20
C ARG A 21 45.75 -9.48 -56.78
N ILE A 22 44.71 -9.95 -57.47
CA ILE A 22 43.31 -9.71 -57.10
C ILE A 22 42.97 -10.47 -55.81
N TYR A 23 43.40 -11.73 -55.68
CA TYR A 23 43.22 -12.51 -54.45
C TYR A 23 43.96 -11.89 -53.25
N ALA A 24 45.14 -11.28 -53.45
CA ALA A 24 45.84 -10.56 -52.38
C ALA A 24 45.06 -9.31 -51.90
N ALA A 25 44.46 -8.55 -52.82
CA ALA A 25 43.63 -7.39 -52.48
C ALA A 25 42.33 -7.80 -51.79
N LEU A 26 41.68 -8.88 -52.27
CA LEU A 26 40.50 -9.45 -51.62
C LEU A 26 40.83 -10.01 -50.23
N GLY A 27 42.00 -10.65 -50.09
CA GLY A 27 42.51 -11.20 -48.83
C GLY A 27 42.81 -10.12 -47.77
N ALA A 28 43.23 -8.92 -48.20
CA ALA A 28 43.40 -7.78 -47.30
C ALA A 28 42.04 -7.24 -46.81
N LEU A 29 41.02 -7.22 -47.68
CA LEU A 29 39.68 -6.81 -47.30
C LEU A 29 39.05 -7.80 -46.30
N THR A 30 39.18 -9.11 -46.56
CA THR A 30 38.63 -10.15 -45.66
C THR A 30 39.32 -10.18 -44.30
N THR A 31 40.64 -9.94 -44.24
CA THR A 31 41.35 -9.82 -42.95
C THR A 31 40.88 -8.60 -42.14
N LEU A 32 40.62 -7.46 -42.80
CA LEU A 32 40.04 -6.28 -42.14
C LEU A 32 38.62 -6.56 -41.60
N THR A 33 37.78 -7.27 -42.35
CA THR A 33 36.45 -7.68 -41.89
C THR A 33 36.54 -8.62 -40.68
N ILE A 34 37.47 -9.57 -40.69
CA ILE A 34 37.70 -10.50 -39.56
C ILE A 34 38.15 -9.72 -38.31
N VAL A 35 39.04 -8.73 -38.46
CA VAL A 35 39.48 -7.88 -37.33
C VAL A 35 38.33 -7.05 -36.78
N ALA A 36 37.51 -6.45 -37.65
CA ALA A 36 36.32 -5.69 -37.22
C ALA A 36 35.31 -6.58 -36.47
N SER A 37 35.05 -7.79 -36.96
CA SER A 37 34.19 -8.77 -36.28
C SER A 37 34.78 -9.24 -34.94
N ALA A 38 36.10 -9.41 -34.84
CA ALA A 38 36.75 -9.79 -33.59
C ALA A 38 36.66 -8.68 -32.52
N VAL A 39 36.81 -7.41 -32.91
CA VAL A 39 36.63 -6.25 -32.01
C VAL A 39 35.18 -6.13 -31.55
N ALA A 40 34.21 -6.31 -32.45
CA ALA A 40 32.80 -6.32 -32.11
C ALA A 40 32.45 -7.46 -31.13
N TRP A 41 33.01 -8.65 -31.35
CA TRP A 41 32.80 -9.82 -30.48
C TRP A 41 33.38 -9.60 -29.06
N LEU A 42 34.60 -9.09 -28.94
CA LEU A 42 35.21 -8.75 -27.64
C LEU A 42 34.46 -7.62 -26.91
N SER A 43 33.91 -6.65 -27.64
CA SER A 43 33.08 -5.61 -27.05
C SER A 43 31.76 -6.17 -26.54
N TYR A 44 31.13 -7.08 -27.28
CA TYR A 44 29.89 -7.72 -26.88
C TYR A 44 30.07 -8.55 -25.61
N ASP A 45 31.17 -9.31 -25.52
CA ASP A 45 31.48 -10.15 -24.36
C ASP A 45 31.66 -9.32 -23.07
N ARG A 46 32.35 -8.17 -23.14
CA ARG A 46 32.49 -7.25 -22.00
C ARG A 46 31.18 -6.59 -21.58
N ILE A 47 30.36 -6.17 -22.54
CA ILE A 47 29.04 -5.59 -22.25
C ILE A 47 28.13 -6.66 -21.62
N SER A 48 28.13 -7.89 -22.16
CA SER A 48 27.37 -9.01 -21.63
C SER A 48 27.78 -9.37 -20.20
N ALA A 49 29.08 -9.35 -19.89
CA ALA A 49 29.56 -9.61 -18.53
C ALA A 49 29.09 -8.52 -17.54
N THR A 50 29.12 -7.25 -17.95
CA THR A 50 28.69 -6.11 -17.11
C THR A 50 27.17 -6.09 -16.90
N VAL A 51 26.40 -6.39 -17.95
CA VAL A 51 24.94 -6.55 -17.86
C VAL A 51 24.57 -7.77 -17.00
N GLY A 52 25.32 -8.87 -17.12
CA GLY A 52 25.17 -10.05 -16.25
C GLY A 52 25.39 -9.71 -14.77
N GLU A 53 26.44 -8.95 -14.44
CA GLU A 53 26.68 -8.49 -13.06
C GLU A 53 25.56 -7.56 -12.55
N MET A 54 25.02 -6.70 -13.42
CA MET A 54 23.92 -5.80 -13.09
C MET A 54 22.61 -6.54 -12.79
N VAL A 55 22.26 -7.55 -13.61
CA VAL A 55 21.01 -8.31 -13.53
C VAL A 55 21.07 -9.39 -12.45
N GLU A 56 22.18 -10.11 -12.34
CA GLU A 56 22.29 -11.26 -11.42
C GLU A 56 22.66 -10.84 -9.99
N HIS A 57 23.34 -9.70 -9.81
CA HIS A 57 23.87 -9.31 -8.49
C HIS A 57 23.37 -7.93 -8.02
N LYS A 58 23.56 -6.86 -8.80
CA LYS A 58 23.34 -5.49 -8.31
C LYS A 58 21.86 -5.10 -8.18
N MET A 59 21.00 -5.41 -9.15
CA MET A 59 19.55 -5.08 -9.07
C MET A 59 18.79 -5.88 -7.99
N PRO A 60 18.96 -7.21 -7.87
CA PRO A 60 18.27 -7.99 -6.82
C PRO A 60 18.70 -7.57 -5.41
N THR A 61 19.96 -7.12 -5.25
CA THR A 61 20.46 -6.58 -3.97
C THR A 61 19.69 -5.31 -3.58
N VAL A 62 19.45 -4.38 -4.52
CA VAL A 62 18.68 -3.15 -4.22
C VAL A 62 17.24 -3.50 -3.80
N GLU A 63 16.60 -4.42 -4.50
CA GLU A 63 15.23 -4.86 -4.21
C GLU A 63 15.10 -5.47 -2.81
N LEU A 64 15.95 -6.46 -2.48
CA LEU A 64 15.92 -7.13 -1.18
C LEU A 64 16.24 -6.20 -0.01
N VAL A 65 17.10 -5.20 -0.23
CA VAL A 65 17.47 -4.23 0.80
C VAL A 65 16.34 -3.20 1.02
N LEU A 66 15.63 -2.82 -0.05
CA LEU A 66 14.41 -2.02 0.07
C LEU A 66 13.30 -2.79 0.80
N GLU A 67 13.11 -4.07 0.50
CA GLU A 67 12.17 -4.92 1.22
C GLU A 67 12.57 -5.05 2.70
N LEU A 68 13.86 -5.22 3.00
CA LEU A 68 14.38 -5.24 4.37
C LEU A 68 14.09 -3.93 5.12
N SER A 69 14.22 -2.77 4.44
CA SER A 69 13.86 -1.46 4.98
C SER A 69 12.37 -1.35 5.33
N GLN A 70 11.51 -1.85 4.44
CA GLN A 70 10.07 -1.87 4.64
C GLN A 70 9.68 -2.74 5.85
N VAL A 71 10.23 -3.95 5.95
CA VAL A 71 9.99 -4.86 7.08
C VAL A 71 10.59 -4.28 8.39
N GLY A 72 11.74 -3.61 8.32
CA GLY A 72 12.30 -2.82 9.44
C GLY A 72 11.35 -1.76 9.98
N THR A 73 10.64 -1.07 9.08
CA THR A 73 9.64 -0.07 9.46
C THR A 73 8.43 -0.71 10.14
N GLN A 74 7.99 -1.88 9.68
CA GLN A 74 6.91 -2.64 10.32
C GLN A 74 7.29 -3.08 11.75
N SER A 75 8.52 -3.54 11.97
CA SER A 75 9.03 -3.90 13.31
C SER A 75 8.95 -2.73 14.29
N THR A 76 9.35 -1.53 13.86
CA THR A 76 9.29 -0.31 14.70
C THR A 76 7.84 0.07 15.06
N ALA A 77 6.88 -0.17 14.16
CA ALA A 77 5.47 0.15 14.38
C ALA A 77 4.79 -0.78 15.42
N LEU A 78 5.37 -1.94 15.75
CA LEU A 78 4.84 -2.84 16.78
C LEU A 78 5.09 -2.34 18.21
N ALA A 79 6.19 -1.63 18.45
CA ALA A 79 6.57 -1.16 19.78
C ALA A 79 5.47 -0.36 20.50
N PRO A 80 4.85 0.67 19.90
CA PRO A 80 3.74 1.39 20.55
C PRO A 80 2.47 0.54 20.69
N ARG A 81 2.29 -0.51 19.86
CA ARG A 81 1.14 -1.43 19.99
C ARG A 81 1.25 -2.30 21.23
N PHE A 82 2.45 -2.74 21.61
CA PHE A 82 2.68 -3.49 22.86
C PHE A 82 2.36 -2.68 24.12
N MET A 83 2.51 -1.34 24.09
CA MET A 83 2.14 -0.47 25.22
C MET A 83 0.63 -0.43 25.47
N ASN A 84 -0.17 -0.57 24.41
CA ASN A 84 -1.62 -0.44 24.47
C ASN A 84 -2.34 -1.78 24.75
N VAL A 85 -1.59 -2.85 24.96
CA VAL A 85 -2.14 -4.19 25.22
C VAL A 85 -2.84 -4.25 26.57
N GLN A 86 -4.12 -4.63 26.57
CA GLN A 86 -4.92 -4.78 27.79
C GLN A 86 -5.15 -6.24 28.18
N THR A 87 -4.91 -7.19 27.26
CA THR A 87 -5.18 -8.62 27.50
C THR A 87 -4.03 -9.52 27.08
N VAL A 88 -3.94 -10.70 27.72
CA VAL A 88 -2.95 -11.73 27.37
C VAL A 88 -3.13 -12.21 25.92
N GLN A 89 -4.37 -12.28 25.42
CA GLN A 89 -4.65 -12.67 24.05
C GLN A 89 -4.16 -11.64 23.02
N GLN A 90 -4.33 -10.34 23.30
CA GLN A 90 -3.77 -9.27 22.47
C GLN A 90 -2.24 -9.32 22.45
N ARG A 91 -1.61 -9.54 23.62
CA ARG A 91 -0.16 -9.73 23.72
C ARG A 91 0.31 -10.88 22.82
N ALA A 92 -0.33 -12.05 22.94
CA ALA A 92 0.05 -13.23 22.18
C ALA A 92 -0.02 -13.02 20.66
N ARG A 93 -1.06 -12.33 20.17
CA ARG A 93 -1.18 -11.99 18.74
C ARG A 93 -0.05 -11.10 18.26
N LEU A 94 0.30 -10.06 19.03
CA LEU A 94 1.42 -9.17 18.70
C LEU A 94 2.78 -9.87 18.76
N THR A 95 2.98 -10.79 19.70
CA THR A 95 4.19 -11.62 19.75
C THR A 95 4.31 -12.46 18.47
N THR A 96 3.23 -13.11 18.02
CA THR A 96 3.25 -13.88 16.77
C THR A 96 3.52 -13.00 15.54
N GLU A 97 3.00 -11.78 15.52
CA GLU A 97 3.28 -10.80 14.46
C GLU A 97 4.76 -10.37 14.47
N LEU A 98 5.34 -10.15 15.65
CA LEU A 98 6.76 -9.87 15.83
C LEU A 98 7.63 -11.03 15.33
N ASP A 99 7.34 -12.26 15.75
CA ASP A 99 8.09 -13.47 15.34
C ASP A 99 8.12 -13.63 13.81
N ALA A 100 6.99 -13.33 13.14
CA ALA A 100 6.88 -13.40 11.68
C ALA A 100 7.73 -12.33 10.99
N ILE A 101 7.76 -11.11 11.53
CA ILE A 101 8.60 -10.02 11.02
C ILE A 101 10.08 -10.35 11.21
N GLU A 102 10.48 -10.82 12.39
CA GLU A 102 11.87 -11.21 12.67
C GLU A 102 12.35 -12.33 11.74
N ALA A 103 11.52 -13.34 11.53
CA ALA A 103 11.82 -14.42 10.59
C ALA A 103 12.05 -13.90 9.16
N LYS A 104 11.18 -12.97 8.70
CA LYS A 104 11.30 -12.36 7.38
C LYS A 104 12.55 -11.49 7.25
N GLN A 105 12.88 -10.69 8.27
CA GLN A 105 14.11 -9.88 8.28
C GLN A 105 15.35 -10.77 8.20
N PHE A 106 15.39 -11.86 8.95
CA PHE A 106 16.51 -12.79 8.93
C PHE A 106 16.66 -13.50 7.58
N GLU A 107 15.55 -13.86 6.95
CA GLU A 107 15.54 -14.42 5.59
C GLU A 107 16.10 -13.42 4.57
N LEU A 108 15.66 -12.16 4.62
CA LEU A 108 16.13 -11.09 3.72
C LEU A 108 17.61 -10.79 3.93
N ILE A 109 18.08 -10.65 5.18
CA ILE A 109 19.51 -10.46 5.49
C ILE A 109 20.35 -11.59 4.91
N ARG A 110 19.88 -12.84 5.05
CA ARG A 110 20.56 -14.00 4.48
C ARG A 110 20.53 -14.00 2.95
N ALA A 111 19.42 -13.60 2.33
CA ALA A 111 19.27 -13.51 0.89
C ALA A 111 20.24 -12.49 0.30
N VAL A 112 20.32 -11.29 0.89
CA VAL A 112 21.29 -10.25 0.50
C VAL A 112 22.73 -10.75 0.70
N GLY A 113 23.02 -11.39 1.83
CA GLY A 113 24.36 -11.95 2.10
C GLY A 113 24.80 -13.03 1.11
N LYS A 114 23.86 -13.79 0.51
CA LYS A 114 24.16 -14.84 -0.48
C LYS A 114 24.51 -14.28 -1.87
N ILE A 115 23.96 -13.12 -2.23
CA ILE A 115 24.22 -12.48 -3.53
C ILE A 115 25.67 -11.95 -3.60
N GLY A 116 26.33 -11.78 -2.45
CA GLY A 116 27.76 -11.51 -2.35
C GLY A 116 28.12 -10.02 -2.58
N GLY A 117 29.17 -9.57 -1.89
CA GLY A 117 29.74 -8.23 -2.07
C GLY A 117 29.33 -7.16 -1.05
N VAL A 118 28.47 -7.47 -0.07
CA VAL A 118 28.03 -6.50 0.96
C VAL A 118 28.13 -7.12 2.37
N ASP A 119 28.75 -6.40 3.32
CA ASP A 119 28.85 -6.83 4.72
C ASP A 119 27.52 -6.61 5.46
N MET A 120 26.81 -7.69 5.75
CA MET A 120 25.53 -7.66 6.46
C MET A 120 25.66 -7.55 7.99
N LYS A 121 26.86 -7.70 8.56
CA LYS A 121 27.04 -7.74 10.03
C LYS A 121 26.52 -6.50 10.75
N PRO A 122 26.72 -5.26 10.27
CA PRO A 122 26.19 -4.07 10.92
C PRO A 122 24.66 -4.05 10.94
N VAL A 123 24.03 -4.40 9.82
CA VAL A 123 22.56 -4.45 9.69
C VAL A 123 21.98 -5.57 10.54
N GLN A 124 22.59 -6.76 10.53
CA GLN A 124 22.18 -7.87 11.38
C GLN A 124 22.25 -7.49 12.86
N LYS A 125 23.35 -6.88 13.30
CA LYS A 125 23.49 -6.42 14.68
C LYS A 125 22.45 -5.38 15.07
N ALA A 126 22.10 -4.46 14.15
CA ALA A 126 21.09 -3.44 14.41
C ALA A 126 19.66 -4.01 14.47
N VAL A 127 19.36 -5.00 13.62
CA VAL A 127 18.09 -5.75 13.66
C VAL A 127 17.99 -6.57 14.96
N ASP A 128 19.04 -7.29 15.33
CA ASP A 128 19.09 -8.06 16.58
C ASP A 128 18.90 -7.16 17.82
N ASP A 129 19.53 -5.96 17.83
CA ASP A 129 19.37 -4.99 18.92
C ASP A 129 17.95 -4.43 18.99
N LEU A 130 17.31 -4.13 17.85
CA LEU A 130 15.93 -3.68 17.79
C LEU A 130 14.97 -4.77 18.30
N SER A 131 15.12 -5.99 17.82
CA SER A 131 14.35 -7.17 18.26
C SER A 131 14.46 -7.41 19.76
N LEU A 132 15.68 -7.32 20.30
CA LEU A 132 15.91 -7.47 21.74
C LEU A 132 15.15 -6.39 22.54
N ARG A 133 15.14 -5.14 22.09
CA ARG A 133 14.43 -4.05 22.78
C ARG A 133 12.91 -4.16 22.65
N ILE A 134 12.38 -4.63 21.51
CA ILE A 134 10.94 -4.89 21.36
C ILE A 134 10.52 -6.05 22.27
N ASN A 135 11.35 -7.10 22.38
CA ASN A 135 11.10 -8.21 23.29
C ASN A 135 11.13 -7.79 24.77
N ASP A 136 12.04 -6.88 25.16
CA ASP A 136 12.04 -6.28 26.50
C ASP A 136 10.69 -5.60 26.81
N ILE A 137 10.11 -4.84 25.88
CA ILE A 137 8.77 -4.26 26.05
C ILE A 137 7.71 -5.36 26.14
N ASN A 138 7.78 -6.39 25.30
CA ASN A 138 6.83 -7.50 25.35
C ASN A 138 6.80 -8.17 26.74
N ASP A 139 7.96 -8.38 27.35
CA ASP A 139 8.09 -8.97 28.69
C ASP A 139 7.61 -8.04 29.81
N LEU A 140 7.92 -6.74 29.69
CA LEU A 140 7.40 -5.72 30.62
C LEU A 140 5.87 -5.62 30.52
N THR A 141 5.30 -5.65 29.31
CA THR A 141 3.85 -5.69 29.09
C THR A 141 3.25 -6.95 29.74
N GLY A 142 3.90 -8.11 29.61
CA GLY A 142 3.49 -9.33 30.31
C GLY A 142 3.51 -9.18 31.84
N THR A 143 4.51 -8.47 32.37
CA THR A 143 4.60 -8.16 33.81
C THR A 143 3.52 -7.19 34.26
N ARG A 144 3.22 -6.15 33.48
CA ARG A 144 2.10 -5.22 33.73
C ARG A 144 0.76 -5.95 33.78
N LEU A 145 0.48 -6.83 32.83
CA LEU A 145 -0.76 -7.63 32.82
C LEU A 145 -0.87 -8.53 34.06
N ARG A 146 0.23 -9.12 34.52
CA ARG A 146 0.27 -9.90 35.76
C ARG A 146 0.04 -9.03 36.99
N ASN A 147 0.64 -7.84 37.05
CA ASN A 147 0.44 -6.88 38.14
C ASN A 147 -1.04 -6.46 38.21
N ALA A 148 -1.66 -6.15 37.07
CA ALA A 148 -3.08 -5.79 36.99
C ALA A 148 -3.99 -6.93 37.45
N ALA A 149 -3.74 -8.17 37.01
CA ALA A 149 -4.51 -9.34 37.42
C ALA A 149 -4.39 -9.61 38.93
N GLN A 150 -3.18 -9.50 39.49
CA GLN A 150 -2.99 -9.63 40.92
C GLN A 150 -3.69 -8.49 41.69
N MET A 151 -3.66 -7.26 41.15
CA MET A 151 -4.28 -6.09 41.80
C MET A 151 -5.79 -6.28 41.90
N ALA A 152 -6.43 -6.70 40.81
CA ALA A 152 -7.85 -7.03 40.80
C ALA A 152 -8.22 -8.07 41.87
N ALA A 153 -7.43 -9.15 41.98
CA ALA A 153 -7.63 -10.17 43.01
C ALA A 153 -7.46 -9.62 44.45
N THR A 154 -6.53 -8.69 44.65
CA THR A 154 -6.29 -8.07 45.97
C THR A 154 -7.42 -7.09 46.34
N VAL A 155 -7.93 -6.34 45.38
CA VAL A 155 -9.10 -5.46 45.57
C VAL A 155 -10.36 -6.28 45.89
N GLU A 156 -10.53 -7.44 45.27
CA GLU A 156 -11.61 -8.37 45.61
C GLU A 156 -11.48 -8.89 47.05
N GLN A 157 -10.27 -9.28 47.47
CA GLN A 157 -9.99 -9.66 48.86
C GLN A 157 -10.25 -8.50 49.84
N LEU A 158 -9.95 -7.26 49.45
CA LEU A 158 -10.22 -6.07 50.25
C LEU A 158 -11.73 -5.83 50.43
N ASN A 159 -12.53 -6.04 49.38
CA ASN A 159 -13.99 -5.95 49.48
C ASN A 159 -14.55 -7.01 50.44
N LYS A 160 -14.03 -8.24 50.39
CA LYS A 160 -14.42 -9.30 51.32
C LYS A 160 -14.00 -8.98 52.76
N ALA A 161 -12.77 -8.52 52.97
CA ALA A 161 -12.27 -8.12 54.28
C ALA A 161 -13.10 -6.96 54.88
N ARG A 162 -13.55 -6.01 54.04
CA ARG A 162 -14.49 -4.96 54.45
C ARG A 162 -15.82 -5.54 54.93
N GLU A 163 -16.37 -6.50 54.21
CA GLU A 163 -17.64 -7.14 54.59
C GLU A 163 -17.54 -7.85 55.94
N ASP A 164 -16.47 -8.61 56.14
CA ASP A 164 -16.18 -9.29 57.40
C ASP A 164 -15.95 -8.28 58.54
N PHE A 165 -15.23 -7.19 58.26
CA PHE A 165 -15.01 -6.09 59.20
C PHE A 165 -16.32 -5.44 59.66
N VAL A 166 -17.20 -5.07 58.72
CA VAL A 166 -18.49 -4.42 59.04
C VAL A 166 -19.36 -5.34 59.89
N LYS A 167 -19.38 -6.66 59.59
CA LYS A 167 -20.14 -7.64 60.38
C LYS A 167 -19.66 -7.75 61.82
N VAL A 168 -18.34 -7.78 62.04
CA VAL A 168 -17.76 -7.98 63.38
C VAL A 168 -17.76 -6.69 64.19
N VAL A 169 -17.19 -5.61 63.65
CA VAL A 169 -17.00 -4.35 64.41
C VAL A 169 -18.28 -3.52 64.44
N GLY A 170 -19.06 -3.52 63.36
CA GLY A 170 -20.40 -2.91 63.34
C GLY A 170 -21.35 -3.65 64.28
N GLY A 171 -21.35 -4.99 64.24
CA GLY A 171 -22.12 -5.81 65.18
C GLY A 171 -21.73 -5.57 66.64
N GLU A 172 -20.43 -5.44 66.93
CA GLU A 172 -19.96 -5.07 68.27
C GLU A 172 -20.44 -3.67 68.67
N ALA A 173 -20.36 -2.67 67.78
CA ALA A 173 -20.86 -1.32 68.07
C ALA A 173 -22.37 -1.33 68.38
N ASP A 174 -23.17 -2.05 67.59
CA ASP A 174 -24.61 -2.16 67.79
C ASP A 174 -24.95 -2.87 69.12
N GLU A 175 -24.22 -3.95 69.44
CA GLU A 175 -24.37 -4.66 70.72
C GLU A 175 -24.04 -3.76 71.91
N ARG A 176 -22.95 -2.99 71.83
CA ARG A 176 -22.58 -2.03 72.89
C ARG A 176 -23.57 -0.90 73.03
N GLN A 177 -24.08 -0.37 71.91
CA GLN A 177 -25.14 0.63 71.93
C GLN A 177 -26.39 0.09 72.64
N PHE A 178 -26.78 -1.14 72.33
CA PHE A 178 -27.91 -1.81 72.96
C PHE A 178 -27.69 -2.00 74.47
N ASN A 179 -26.49 -2.43 74.89
CA ASN A 179 -26.13 -2.58 76.30
C ASN A 179 -26.13 -1.23 77.05
N VAL A 180 -25.69 -0.14 76.42
CA VAL A 180 -25.78 1.21 77.00
C VAL A 180 -27.24 1.59 77.24
N VAL A 181 -28.13 1.37 76.25
CA VAL A 181 -29.56 1.69 76.37
C VAL A 181 -30.23 0.85 77.47
N LEU A 182 -30.00 -0.47 77.48
CA LEU A 182 -30.49 -1.36 78.53
C LEU A 182 -29.95 -1.01 79.90
N GLY A 183 -28.67 -0.66 79.99
CA GLY A 183 -28.02 -0.20 81.21
C GLY A 183 -28.75 1.01 81.78
N ILE A 184 -29.00 2.04 80.95
CA ILE A 184 -29.73 3.24 81.35
C ILE A 184 -31.17 2.91 81.79
N GLU A 185 -31.84 1.98 81.11
CA GLU A 185 -33.21 1.58 81.46
C GLU A 185 -33.27 0.77 82.77
N SER A 186 -32.26 -0.07 83.04
CA SER A 186 -32.14 -0.92 84.23
C SER A 186 -31.94 -0.13 85.54
N VAL A 187 -31.52 1.14 85.44
CA VAL A 187 -31.43 2.08 86.58
C VAL A 187 -32.83 2.36 87.17
N LYS A 188 -33.90 2.16 86.38
CA LYS A 188 -35.28 2.45 86.79
C LYS A 188 -35.79 1.41 87.81
N GLY A 189 -35.92 1.84 89.06
CA GLY A 189 -36.48 1.01 90.14
C GLY A 189 -35.45 0.28 91.01
N GLN A 190 -34.15 0.57 90.84
CA GLN A 190 -33.09 0.09 91.72
C GLN A 190 -32.87 1.00 92.95
N ASP A 191 -32.22 0.46 93.97
CA ASP A 191 -31.77 1.21 95.14
C ASP A 191 -30.49 2.04 94.83
N SER A 192 -30.07 2.91 95.74
CA SER A 192 -28.94 3.81 95.50
C SER A 192 -27.63 3.09 95.19
N ALA A 193 -27.45 1.85 95.67
CA ALA A 193 -26.25 1.06 95.41
C ALA A 193 -26.28 0.44 94.00
N GLY A 194 -27.43 -0.10 93.58
CA GLY A 194 -27.60 -0.64 92.23
C GLY A 194 -27.51 0.43 91.14
N ILE A 195 -28.02 1.64 91.40
CA ILE A 195 -27.88 2.78 90.48
C ILE A 195 -26.40 3.13 90.25
N ASP A 196 -25.60 3.17 91.31
CA ASP A 196 -24.17 3.52 91.23
C ASP A 196 -23.38 2.44 90.47
N GLU A 197 -23.70 1.16 90.69
CA GLU A 197 -23.09 0.03 89.99
C GLU A 197 -23.43 0.01 88.49
N ALA A 198 -24.71 0.24 88.13
CA ALA A 198 -25.15 0.31 86.74
C ALA A 198 -24.53 1.50 85.99
N LEU A 199 -24.48 2.69 86.62
CA LEU A 199 -23.84 3.87 86.03
C LEU A 199 -22.34 3.66 85.84
N LYS A 200 -21.68 2.99 86.79
CA LYS A 200 -20.25 2.67 86.69
C LYS A 200 -19.97 1.68 85.55
N ALA A 201 -20.79 0.64 85.38
CA ALA A 201 -20.65 -0.29 84.26
C ALA A 201 -20.83 0.39 82.89
N ILE A 202 -21.81 1.29 82.77
CA ILE A 202 -22.04 2.08 81.55
C ILE A 202 -20.85 3.01 81.27
N ASN A 203 -20.38 3.73 82.29
CA ASN A 203 -19.34 4.74 82.13
C ASN A 203 -17.94 4.14 81.90
N ASP A 204 -17.61 3.04 82.58
CA ASP A 204 -16.25 2.49 82.56
C ASP A 204 -16.07 1.41 81.48
N VAL A 205 -17.16 0.78 81.01
CA VAL A 205 -17.09 -0.36 80.07
C VAL A 205 -17.91 -0.12 78.81
N GLU A 206 -19.24 0.00 78.90
CA GLU A 206 -20.10 -0.05 77.70
C GLU A 206 -19.97 1.19 76.80
N PHE A 207 -19.95 2.40 77.37
CA PHE A 207 -19.82 3.63 76.58
C PHE A 207 -18.42 3.79 75.96
N PRO A 208 -17.31 3.57 76.69
CA PRO A 208 -15.97 3.58 76.08
C PRO A 208 -15.79 2.50 75.00
N ALA A 209 -16.34 1.29 75.20
CA ALA A 209 -16.28 0.23 74.20
C ALA A 209 -17.07 0.59 72.94
N PHE A 210 -18.27 1.18 73.08
CA PHE A 210 -19.07 1.69 71.96
C PHE A 210 -18.33 2.79 71.18
N ASP A 211 -17.79 3.80 71.87
CA ASP A 211 -17.07 4.92 71.25
C ASP A 211 -15.86 4.42 70.46
N LEU A 212 -15.06 3.52 71.06
CA LEU A 212 -13.91 2.92 70.37
C LEU A 212 -14.32 2.04 69.18
N ALA A 213 -15.39 1.26 69.28
CA ALA A 213 -15.89 0.46 68.15
C ALA A 213 -16.31 1.35 66.97
N ARG A 214 -17.06 2.43 67.21
CA ARG A 214 -17.45 3.40 66.18
C ARG A 214 -16.27 4.17 65.60
N LYS A 215 -15.29 4.51 66.45
CA LYS A 215 -14.06 5.17 66.03
C LYS A 215 -13.20 4.27 65.14
N LEU A 216 -13.05 2.99 65.50
CA LEU A 216 -12.38 1.99 64.68
C LEU A 216 -13.11 1.76 63.35
N GLU A 217 -14.44 1.71 63.36
CA GLU A 217 -15.26 1.66 62.15
C GLU A 217 -14.97 2.81 61.19
N ALA A 218 -14.95 4.04 61.69
CA ALA A 218 -14.63 5.21 60.89
C ALA A 218 -13.19 5.16 60.32
N GLN A 219 -12.20 4.80 61.14
CA GLN A 219 -10.79 4.77 60.73
C GLN A 219 -10.49 3.64 59.74
N VAL A 220 -11.09 2.47 59.89
CA VAL A 220 -10.91 1.37 58.93
C VAL A 220 -11.64 1.66 57.62
N ASN A 221 -12.80 2.33 57.66
CA ASN A 221 -13.43 2.84 56.45
C ASN A 221 -12.57 3.91 55.75
N GLU A 222 -11.92 4.81 56.51
CA GLU A 222 -10.91 5.76 55.99
C GLU A 222 -9.75 5.00 55.33
N LEU A 223 -9.21 3.98 55.99
CA LEU A 223 -8.13 3.13 55.47
C LEU A 223 -8.53 2.46 54.15
N ILE A 224 -9.71 1.84 54.07
CA ILE A 224 -10.21 1.21 52.84
C ILE A 224 -10.39 2.24 51.72
N GLY A 225 -10.88 3.44 52.05
CA GLY A 225 -11.00 4.55 51.11
C GLY A 225 -9.64 4.96 50.53
N LEU A 226 -8.63 5.12 51.40
CA LEU A 226 -7.26 5.44 50.99
C LEU A 226 -6.64 4.32 50.13
N LEU A 227 -6.88 3.05 50.45
CA LEU A 227 -6.40 1.92 49.64
C LEU A 227 -7.01 1.90 48.24
N ARG A 228 -8.30 2.26 48.11
CA ARG A 228 -8.95 2.44 46.81
C ARG A 228 -8.40 3.65 46.06
N GLU A 229 -8.06 4.73 46.76
CA GLU A 229 -7.38 5.87 46.13
C GLU A 229 -6.00 5.47 45.58
N VAL A 230 -5.24 4.67 46.34
CA VAL A 230 -3.91 4.19 45.93
C VAL A 230 -3.94 3.42 44.62
N ASP A 231 -4.96 2.57 44.40
CA ASP A 231 -5.13 1.83 43.15
C ASP A 231 -5.19 2.75 41.91
N GLN A 232 -5.67 3.98 42.08
CA GLN A 232 -5.82 4.96 40.99
C GLN A 232 -4.62 5.89 40.81
N ILE A 233 -3.58 5.80 41.65
CA ILE A 233 -2.44 6.73 41.60
C ILE A 233 -1.51 6.39 40.44
N ALA A 234 -1.33 7.31 39.48
CA ALA A 234 -0.46 7.08 38.32
C ALA A 234 1.03 7.38 38.55
N ASP A 235 1.40 8.10 39.61
CA ASP A 235 2.75 8.67 39.77
C ASP A 235 3.37 8.36 41.14
N GLN A 236 4.69 8.16 41.15
CA GLN A 236 5.46 7.73 42.32
C GLN A 236 5.49 8.78 43.45
N SER A 237 5.49 10.08 43.14
CA SER A 237 5.44 11.15 44.15
C SER A 237 4.11 11.14 44.89
N ARG A 238 3.00 10.98 44.16
CA ARG A 238 1.66 10.89 44.77
C ARG A 238 1.50 9.61 45.58
N LEU A 239 2.09 8.50 45.13
CA LEU A 239 2.09 7.24 45.86
C LEU A 239 2.85 7.35 47.19
N GLY A 240 3.97 8.09 47.21
CA GLY A 240 4.71 8.38 48.43
C GLY A 240 3.88 9.13 49.47
N LEU A 241 3.14 10.16 49.05
CA LEU A 241 2.22 10.91 49.92
C LEU A 241 1.09 10.03 50.46
N ALA A 242 0.48 9.20 49.63
CA ALA A 242 -0.58 8.28 50.03
C ALA A 242 -0.06 7.22 51.03
N ARG A 243 1.16 6.72 50.83
CA ARG A 243 1.82 5.77 51.73
C ARG A 243 2.03 6.35 53.14
N GLU A 244 2.48 7.60 53.25
CA GLU A 244 2.63 8.27 54.56
C GLU A 244 1.28 8.48 55.25
N ARG A 245 0.23 8.85 54.49
CA ARG A 245 -1.14 8.97 55.03
C ARG A 245 -1.66 7.63 55.55
N LEU A 246 -1.53 6.56 54.76
CA LEU A 246 -1.92 5.21 55.14
C LEU A 246 -1.24 4.79 56.45
N LYS A 247 0.07 4.97 56.54
CA LYS A 247 0.85 4.65 57.74
C LYS A 247 0.35 5.40 58.98
N ALA A 248 -0.02 6.67 58.84
CA ALA A 248 -0.58 7.46 59.93
C ALA A 248 -1.97 6.94 60.39
N VAL A 249 -2.82 6.49 59.45
CA VAL A 249 -4.13 5.89 59.76
C VAL A 249 -3.94 4.54 60.44
N VAL A 250 -3.06 3.68 59.93
CA VAL A 250 -2.75 2.36 60.51
C VAL A 250 -2.26 2.50 61.95
N LEU A 251 -1.30 3.39 62.23
CA LEU A 251 -0.81 3.65 63.58
C LEU A 251 -1.92 4.10 64.55
N ARG A 252 -2.90 4.85 64.03
CA ARG A 252 -4.04 5.31 64.83
C ARG A 252 -5.02 4.17 65.12
N ILE A 253 -5.29 3.31 64.13
CA ILE A 253 -6.09 2.10 64.28
C ILE A 253 -5.46 1.16 65.31
N GLU A 254 -4.16 0.86 65.20
CA GLU A 254 -3.45 0.00 66.14
C GLU A 254 -3.53 0.52 67.58
N LYS A 255 -3.38 1.84 67.76
CA LYS A 255 -3.50 2.49 69.07
C LYS A 255 -4.90 2.35 69.66
N ASP A 256 -5.93 2.64 68.88
CA ASP A 256 -7.33 2.58 69.34
C ASP A 256 -7.78 1.12 69.53
N MET A 257 -7.27 0.18 68.73
CA MET A 257 -7.48 -1.26 68.89
C MET A 257 -6.88 -1.79 70.19
N ALA A 258 -5.65 -1.39 70.52
CA ALA A 258 -5.01 -1.73 71.79
C ALA A 258 -5.73 -1.10 73.01
N ALA A 259 -6.38 0.06 72.83
CA ALA A 259 -7.23 0.64 73.87
C ALA A 259 -8.54 -0.14 74.04
N ALA A 260 -9.18 -0.55 72.94
CA ALA A 260 -10.40 -1.34 72.96
C ALA A 260 -10.18 -2.71 73.61
N ASP A 261 -9.07 -3.40 73.31
CA ASP A 261 -8.73 -4.69 73.91
C ASP A 261 -8.49 -4.64 75.42
N LYS A 262 -8.07 -3.49 75.96
CA LYS A 262 -7.94 -3.31 77.42
C LYS A 262 -9.29 -3.24 78.14
N ILE A 263 -10.33 -2.77 77.45
CA ILE A 263 -11.69 -2.63 78.00
C ILE A 263 -12.46 -3.92 77.78
N THR A 264 -12.51 -4.41 76.54
CA THR A 264 -13.07 -5.72 76.21
C THR A 264 -12.21 -6.41 75.14
N PRO A 265 -11.51 -7.50 75.51
CA PRO A 265 -10.74 -8.29 74.56
C PRO A 265 -11.65 -8.92 73.50
N ASN A 266 -11.38 -8.65 72.22
CA ASN A 266 -12.09 -9.28 71.10
C ASN A 266 -11.08 -9.73 70.03
N LYS A 267 -10.83 -11.04 69.97
CA LYS A 267 -9.89 -11.64 69.02
C LYS A 267 -10.37 -11.55 67.57
N GLU A 268 -11.68 -11.63 67.34
CA GLU A 268 -12.23 -11.54 65.99
C GLU A 268 -12.13 -10.12 65.45
N ARG A 269 -12.37 -9.08 66.28
CA ARG A 269 -12.11 -7.67 65.91
C ARG A 269 -10.67 -7.48 65.43
N SER A 270 -9.71 -7.91 66.24
CA SER A 270 -8.27 -7.77 65.90
C SER A 270 -7.96 -8.48 64.58
N ARG A 271 -8.46 -9.70 64.41
CA ARG A 271 -8.27 -10.50 63.20
C ARG A 271 -8.80 -9.81 61.93
N VAL A 272 -10.02 -9.26 61.96
CA VAL A 272 -10.61 -8.62 60.77
C VAL A 272 -9.93 -7.28 60.44
N ILE A 273 -9.51 -6.52 61.45
CA ILE A 273 -8.78 -5.26 61.26
C ILE A 273 -7.38 -5.55 60.68
N ASP A 274 -6.65 -6.50 61.27
CA ASP A 274 -5.34 -6.92 60.78
C ASP A 274 -5.40 -7.45 59.34
N ALA A 275 -6.49 -8.12 58.96
CA ALA A 275 -6.71 -8.58 57.59
C ALA A 275 -6.80 -7.40 56.59
N VAL A 276 -7.48 -6.31 56.95
CA VAL A 276 -7.55 -5.10 56.11
C VAL A 276 -6.18 -4.41 56.04
N ILE A 277 -5.48 -4.28 57.17
CA ILE A 277 -4.14 -3.69 57.22
C ILE A 277 -3.16 -4.49 56.36
N ALA A 278 -3.18 -5.82 56.45
CA ALA A 278 -2.31 -6.71 55.68
C ALA A 278 -2.59 -6.71 54.16
N LEU A 279 -3.78 -6.30 53.74
CA LEU A 279 -4.09 -6.08 52.32
C LEU A 279 -3.62 -4.71 51.83
N GLY A 280 -3.46 -3.74 52.73
CA GLY A 280 -2.87 -2.45 52.42
C GLY A 280 -1.34 -2.45 52.42
N GLU A 281 -0.75 -3.09 53.43
CA GLU A 281 0.68 -3.15 53.68
C GLU A 281 1.32 -4.49 53.24
N GLY A 282 2.64 -4.54 53.21
CA GLY A 282 3.40 -5.75 52.88
C GLY A 282 3.65 -6.01 51.38
N PRO A 283 4.41 -7.06 51.04
CA PRO A 283 4.93 -7.27 49.67
C PRO A 283 3.86 -7.57 48.60
N ARG A 284 2.67 -7.97 49.05
CA ARG A 284 1.50 -8.30 48.22
C ARG A 284 0.31 -7.37 48.50
N GLY A 285 0.50 -6.32 49.31
CA GLY A 285 -0.52 -5.32 49.56
C GLY A 285 -0.67 -4.33 48.41
N VAL A 286 -1.80 -3.63 48.37
CA VAL A 286 -2.17 -2.67 47.31
C VAL A 286 -1.06 -1.63 47.06
N VAL A 287 -0.42 -1.12 48.11
CA VAL A 287 0.64 -0.09 47.98
C VAL A 287 1.88 -0.63 47.25
N ALA A 288 2.34 -1.83 47.60
CA ALA A 288 3.53 -2.45 46.98
C ALA A 288 3.23 -2.87 45.54
N MET A 289 2.01 -3.30 45.27
CA MET A 289 1.58 -3.67 43.93
C MET A 289 1.47 -2.47 43.01
N ARG A 290 0.88 -1.36 43.50
CA ARG A 290 0.83 -0.11 42.74
C ARG A 290 2.22 0.42 42.46
N GLN A 291 3.14 0.34 43.44
CA GLN A 291 4.54 0.70 43.24
C GLN A 291 5.16 -0.09 42.09
N ARG A 292 5.02 -1.43 42.08
CA ARG A 292 5.51 -2.29 41.00
C ARG A 292 4.88 -1.97 39.64
N ASP A 293 3.60 -1.63 39.61
CA ASP A 293 2.90 -1.27 38.38
C ASP A 293 3.47 0.04 37.79
N ILE A 294 3.63 1.07 38.63
CA ILE A 294 4.24 2.36 38.22
C ILE A 294 5.67 2.14 37.72
N GLU A 295 6.51 1.41 38.46
CA GLU A 295 7.89 1.09 38.05
C GLU A 295 7.93 0.33 36.72
N THR A 296 7.00 -0.60 36.50
CA THR A 296 6.89 -1.34 35.25
C THR A 296 6.50 -0.41 34.10
N GLN A 297 5.59 0.53 34.34
CA GLN A 297 5.13 1.49 33.35
C GLN A 297 6.21 2.52 32.99
N ASP A 298 6.97 3.00 33.97
CA ASP A 298 8.14 3.85 33.75
C ASP A 298 9.23 3.11 32.97
N ALA A 299 9.47 1.82 33.28
CA ALA A 299 10.38 0.99 32.51
C ALA A 299 9.91 0.83 31.05
N ILE A 300 8.62 0.60 30.81
CA ILE A 300 8.06 0.56 29.44
C ILE A 300 8.33 1.88 28.72
N ASN A 301 8.02 3.02 29.33
CA ASN A 301 8.23 4.34 28.72
C ASN A 301 9.71 4.59 28.39
N ALA A 302 10.63 4.20 29.27
CA ALA A 302 12.07 4.29 29.00
C ALA A 302 12.51 3.38 27.84
N ARG A 303 11.96 2.16 27.76
CA ARG A 303 12.28 1.21 26.67
C ARG A 303 11.77 1.64 25.31
N VAL A 304 10.72 2.45 25.24
CA VAL A 304 10.25 3.01 23.96
C VAL A 304 11.32 3.95 23.36
N VAL A 305 11.93 4.78 24.19
CA VAL A 305 13.02 5.67 23.75
C VAL A 305 14.22 4.87 23.25
N ASP A 306 14.55 3.78 23.94
CA ASP A 306 15.58 2.83 23.53
C ASP A 306 15.28 2.19 22.15
N ILE A 307 14.02 1.81 21.90
CA ILE A 307 13.57 1.26 20.62
C ILE A 307 13.70 2.30 19.50
N ASP A 308 13.29 3.55 19.74
CA ASP A 308 13.42 4.61 18.74
C ASP A 308 14.88 4.83 18.34
N GLN A 309 15.81 4.76 19.31
CA GLN A 309 17.25 4.84 19.05
C GLN A 309 17.78 3.64 18.25
N ALA A 310 17.36 2.43 18.60
CA ALA A 310 17.73 1.22 17.86
C ALA A 310 17.16 1.21 16.45
N ALA A 311 15.90 1.63 16.28
CA ALA A 311 15.25 1.77 14.99
C ALA A 311 15.95 2.83 14.12
N ALA A 312 16.37 3.96 14.70
CA ALA A 312 17.18 4.96 14.00
C ALA A 312 18.53 4.40 13.55
N THR A 313 19.18 3.61 14.40
CA THR A 313 20.46 2.94 14.08
C THR A 313 20.29 1.94 12.95
N MET A 314 19.26 1.09 13.02
CA MET A 314 18.91 0.13 11.97
C MET A 314 18.60 0.83 10.64
N ARG A 315 17.76 1.88 10.66
CA ARG A 315 17.45 2.67 9.46
C ARG A 315 18.72 3.28 8.86
N ALA A 316 19.62 3.82 9.68
CA ALA A 316 20.88 4.38 9.21
C ALA A 316 21.79 3.32 8.56
N GLU A 317 21.89 2.11 9.12
CA GLU A 317 22.67 1.02 8.52
C GLU A 317 22.02 0.50 7.22
N ILE A 318 20.69 0.39 7.17
CA ILE A 318 19.97 0.00 5.94
C ILE A 318 20.11 1.09 4.87
N ASP A 319 20.00 2.37 5.22
CA ASP A 319 20.11 3.50 4.28
C ASP A 319 21.51 3.62 3.67
N LYS A 320 22.56 3.40 4.47
CA LYS A 320 23.94 3.25 3.95
C LYS A 320 24.02 2.14 2.91
N LEU A 321 23.32 1.03 3.15
CA LEU A 321 23.33 -0.14 2.29
C LEU A 321 22.53 0.08 0.99
N VAL A 322 21.37 0.72 1.07
CA VAL A 322 20.60 1.17 -0.10
C VAL A 322 21.41 2.16 -0.94
N THR A 323 22.04 3.14 -0.29
CA THR A 323 22.85 4.17 -0.96
C THR A 323 24.06 3.55 -1.63
N ALA A 324 24.75 2.62 -0.96
CA ALA A 324 25.88 1.89 -1.55
C ALA A 324 25.43 1.03 -2.74
N ALA A 325 24.36 0.25 -2.59
CA ALA A 325 23.84 -0.60 -3.66
C ALA A 325 23.37 0.20 -4.88
N ARG A 326 22.70 1.34 -4.66
CA ARG A 326 22.27 2.26 -5.71
C ARG A 326 23.46 2.95 -6.39
N SER A 327 24.44 3.40 -5.61
CA SER A 327 25.67 4.00 -6.12
C SER A 327 26.44 3.02 -7.00
N ASP A 328 26.58 1.77 -6.57
CA ASP A 328 27.21 0.70 -7.34
C ASP A 328 26.47 0.43 -8.66
N ALA A 329 25.13 0.38 -8.63
CA ALA A 329 24.33 0.21 -9.83
C ALA A 329 24.49 1.40 -10.80
N VAL A 330 24.48 2.64 -10.30
CA VAL A 330 24.69 3.83 -11.13
C VAL A 330 26.12 3.86 -11.71
N ALA A 331 27.13 3.49 -10.92
CA ALA A 331 28.51 3.41 -11.39
C ALA A 331 28.69 2.34 -12.47
N ALA A 332 28.06 1.17 -12.32
CA ALA A 332 28.06 0.11 -13.34
C ALA A 332 27.34 0.52 -14.63
N ASN A 333 26.26 1.29 -14.53
CA ASN A 333 25.58 1.86 -15.70
C ASN A 333 26.47 2.89 -16.42
N ALA A 334 27.13 3.77 -15.68
CA ALA A 334 28.07 4.75 -16.23
C ALA A 334 29.30 4.11 -16.89
N SER A 335 29.87 3.05 -16.29
CA SER A 335 30.96 2.30 -16.91
C SER A 335 30.52 1.59 -18.18
N THR A 336 29.30 1.06 -18.22
CA THR A 336 28.72 0.43 -19.42
C THR A 336 28.52 1.47 -20.53
N ALA A 337 28.02 2.66 -20.22
CA ALA A 337 27.89 3.75 -21.17
C ALA A 337 29.24 4.18 -21.77
N ASN A 338 30.27 4.33 -20.93
CA ASN A 338 31.64 4.67 -21.37
C ASN A 338 32.25 3.57 -22.26
N LEU A 339 32.03 2.29 -21.94
CA LEU A 339 32.46 1.17 -22.77
C LEU A 339 31.77 1.17 -24.13
N ILE A 340 30.46 1.43 -24.17
CA ILE A 340 29.70 1.54 -25.42
C ILE A 340 30.23 2.71 -26.26
N GLU A 341 30.53 3.86 -25.66
CA GLU A 341 31.07 5.02 -26.37
C GLU A 341 32.48 4.76 -26.93
N GLN A 342 33.37 4.14 -26.14
CA GLN A 342 34.70 3.74 -26.61
C GLN A 342 34.62 2.71 -27.75
N SER A 343 33.73 1.73 -27.65
CA SER A 343 33.52 0.74 -28.71
C SER A 343 32.98 1.37 -29.99
N LYS A 344 32.08 2.36 -29.89
CA LYS A 344 31.61 3.15 -31.05
C LYS A 344 32.76 3.89 -31.74
N MET A 345 33.66 4.50 -30.97
CA MET A 345 34.84 5.19 -31.54
C MET A 345 35.78 4.23 -32.28
N TRP A 346 36.12 3.08 -31.69
CA TRP A 346 36.99 2.10 -32.34
C TRP A 346 36.37 1.49 -33.59
N LEU A 347 35.07 1.13 -33.55
CA LEU A 347 34.36 0.63 -34.73
C LEU A 347 34.28 1.69 -35.83
N GLY A 348 34.02 2.95 -35.48
CA GLY A 348 34.05 4.07 -36.41
C GLY A 348 35.42 4.29 -37.04
N ALA A 349 36.49 4.25 -36.25
CA ALA A 349 37.86 4.40 -36.73
C ALA A 349 38.30 3.25 -37.66
N ILE A 350 37.94 2.00 -37.33
CA ILE A 350 38.20 0.84 -38.19
C ILE A 350 37.39 0.92 -39.49
N GLY A 351 36.12 1.33 -39.41
CA GLY A 351 35.26 1.55 -40.57
C GLY A 351 35.87 2.57 -41.54
N ILE A 352 36.22 3.76 -41.05
CA ILE A 352 36.85 4.83 -41.84
C ILE A 352 38.22 4.37 -42.38
N GLY A 353 39.04 3.72 -41.56
CA GLY A 353 40.34 3.21 -41.96
C GLY A 353 40.27 2.15 -43.06
N SER A 354 39.30 1.23 -42.98
CA SER A 354 39.07 0.20 -44.00
C SER A 354 38.67 0.81 -45.35
N LEU A 355 37.86 1.87 -45.33
CA LEU A 355 37.41 2.58 -46.52
C LEU A 355 38.57 3.33 -47.20
N LEU A 356 39.44 3.96 -46.40
CA LEU A 356 40.64 4.64 -46.88
C LEU A 356 41.66 3.66 -47.47
N ILE A 357 41.88 2.50 -46.84
CA ILE A 357 42.79 1.47 -47.35
C ILE A 357 42.27 0.89 -48.67
N ALA A 358 40.95 0.63 -48.77
CA ALA A 358 40.32 0.19 -50.01
C ALA A 358 40.47 1.22 -51.14
N LEU A 359 40.30 2.52 -50.82
CA LEU A 359 40.50 3.62 -51.77
C LEU A 359 41.96 3.73 -52.25
N VAL A 360 42.93 3.60 -51.34
CA VAL A 360 44.36 3.63 -51.67
C VAL A 360 44.77 2.42 -52.54
N LEU A 361 44.28 1.22 -52.23
CA LEU A 361 44.51 0.02 -53.04
C LEU A 361 43.93 0.16 -54.45
N ALA A 362 42.72 0.72 -54.58
CA ALA A 362 42.10 0.97 -55.88
C ALA A 362 42.90 1.98 -56.73
N LEU A 363 43.35 3.09 -56.12
CA LEU A 363 44.02 4.18 -56.83
C LEU A 363 45.49 3.89 -57.16
N LEU A 364 46.26 3.32 -56.22
CA LEU A 364 47.70 3.13 -56.38
C LEU A 364 48.09 1.77 -56.96
N TYR A 365 47.26 0.73 -56.78
CA TYR A 365 47.62 -0.63 -57.19
C TYR A 365 46.82 -1.09 -58.41
N VAL A 366 45.48 -1.07 -58.37
CA VAL A 366 44.65 -1.62 -59.46
C VAL A 366 44.74 -0.76 -60.74
N ARG A 367 44.66 0.56 -60.59
CA ARG A 367 44.63 1.51 -61.72
C ARG A 367 45.91 1.50 -62.59
N PRO A 368 47.14 1.68 -62.06
CA PRO A 368 48.33 1.70 -62.91
C PRO A 368 48.83 0.31 -63.33
N ALA A 369 48.65 -0.72 -62.49
CA ALA A 369 49.27 -2.04 -62.71
C ALA A 369 48.48 -2.94 -63.66
N ILE A 370 47.15 -2.84 -63.68
CA ILE A 370 46.26 -3.68 -64.50
C ILE A 370 45.64 -2.85 -65.61
N ILE A 371 44.84 -1.83 -65.27
CA ILE A 371 44.06 -1.04 -66.25
C ILE A 371 45.00 -0.30 -67.22
N GLY A 372 46.04 0.35 -66.71
CA GLY A 372 47.00 1.08 -67.54
C GLY A 372 47.86 0.20 -68.47
N ARG A 373 48.07 -1.09 -68.16
CA ARG A 373 48.80 -2.02 -69.05
C ARG A 373 47.88 -2.69 -70.06
N LEU A 374 46.62 -2.99 -69.68
CA LEU A 374 45.60 -3.49 -70.61
C LEU A 374 45.31 -2.48 -71.73
N ASN A 375 45.11 -1.20 -71.38
CA ASN A 375 44.83 -0.15 -72.38
C ASN A 375 45.99 0.06 -73.36
N ARG A 376 47.25 -0.08 -72.90
CA ARG A 376 48.43 0.01 -73.77
C ARG A 376 48.56 -1.20 -74.70
N LEU A 377 48.22 -2.39 -74.22
CA LEU A 377 48.21 -3.60 -75.03
C LEU A 377 47.10 -3.55 -76.09
N TRP A 378 45.92 -3.07 -75.72
CA TRP A 378 44.82 -2.81 -76.65
C TRP A 378 45.24 -1.82 -77.76
N ALA A 379 45.86 -0.70 -77.40
CA ALA A 379 46.34 0.30 -78.36
C ALA A 379 47.42 -0.26 -79.32
N ALA A 380 48.36 -1.07 -78.81
CA ALA A 380 49.41 -1.67 -79.64
C ALA A 380 48.89 -2.77 -80.58
N THR A 381 47.91 -3.56 -80.13
CA THR A 381 47.30 -4.62 -80.95
C THR A 381 46.50 -4.02 -82.12
N ARG A 382 45.82 -2.90 -81.88
CA ARG A 382 45.11 -2.14 -82.91
C ARG A 382 46.08 -1.55 -83.96
N ALA A 383 47.20 -0.97 -83.52
CA ALA A 383 48.18 -0.40 -84.44
C ALA A 383 48.90 -1.46 -85.32
N ILE A 384 49.07 -2.69 -84.85
CA ILE A 384 49.60 -3.81 -85.66
C ILE A 384 48.57 -4.30 -86.68
N ALA A 385 47.29 -4.36 -86.31
CA ALA A 385 46.21 -4.73 -87.22
C ALA A 385 46.06 -3.72 -88.37
N ASP A 386 46.31 -2.44 -88.11
CA ASP A 386 46.22 -1.34 -89.08
C ASP A 386 47.49 -1.19 -89.98
N GLY A 387 48.41 -2.17 -89.95
CA GLY A 387 49.55 -2.23 -90.87
C GLY A 387 50.80 -1.43 -90.45
N ALA A 388 50.81 -0.82 -89.27
CA ALA A 388 51.99 -0.14 -88.72
C ALA A 388 52.96 -1.15 -88.08
N LEU A 389 53.74 -1.82 -88.92
CA LEU A 389 54.63 -2.93 -88.56
C LEU A 389 55.89 -2.51 -87.74
N GLU A 390 56.09 -1.22 -87.49
CA GLU A 390 57.18 -0.70 -86.64
C GLU A 390 56.75 -0.36 -85.20
N THR A 391 55.52 -0.70 -84.81
CA THR A 391 54.99 -0.39 -83.48
C THR A 391 55.70 -1.20 -82.39
N VAL A 392 56.25 -0.51 -81.40
CA VAL A 392 57.01 -1.13 -80.31
C VAL A 392 56.03 -1.72 -79.28
N VAL A 393 55.83 -3.04 -79.32
CA VAL A 393 55.10 -3.76 -78.27
C VAL A 393 56.03 -3.99 -77.08
N HIS A 394 55.73 -3.36 -75.95
CA HIS A 394 56.49 -3.54 -74.72
C HIS A 394 56.23 -4.93 -74.10
N THR A 395 57.14 -5.87 -74.30
CA THR A 395 57.07 -7.26 -73.77
C THR A 395 57.62 -7.42 -72.35
N ARG A 396 57.87 -6.31 -71.64
CA ARG A 396 58.52 -6.35 -70.33
C ARG A 396 57.50 -6.70 -69.25
N GLY A 397 57.60 -7.93 -68.75
CA GLY A 397 56.82 -8.45 -67.61
C GLY A 397 56.79 -9.98 -67.60
N ASN A 398 56.34 -10.57 -66.49
CA ASN A 398 56.32 -12.02 -66.27
C ASN A 398 54.92 -12.50 -65.82
N ASP A 399 53.89 -11.90 -66.42
CA ASP A 399 52.45 -12.07 -66.14
C ASP A 399 51.66 -12.36 -67.42
N GLU A 400 50.37 -12.69 -67.30
CA GLU A 400 49.49 -13.11 -68.40
C GLU A 400 49.35 -12.02 -69.49
N ILE A 401 49.38 -10.74 -69.11
CA ILE A 401 49.39 -9.59 -70.04
C ILE A 401 50.66 -9.61 -70.91
N SER A 402 51.80 -10.00 -70.35
CA SER A 402 53.06 -10.08 -71.10
C SER A 402 53.12 -11.31 -72.02
N ASP A 403 52.46 -12.41 -71.67
CA ASP A 403 52.33 -13.59 -72.54
C ASP A 403 51.37 -13.29 -73.71
N ILE A 404 50.28 -12.52 -73.50
CA ILE A 404 49.43 -12.00 -74.59
C ILE A 404 50.24 -11.07 -75.52
N SER A 405 51.06 -10.15 -74.99
CA SER A 405 51.94 -9.30 -75.81
C SER A 405 52.95 -10.11 -76.66
N LYS A 406 53.42 -11.26 -76.18
CA LYS A 406 54.33 -12.15 -76.95
C LYS A 406 53.58 -12.93 -78.03
N SER A 407 52.34 -13.34 -77.77
CA SER A 407 51.48 -13.99 -78.77
C SER A 407 51.09 -13.03 -79.91
N VAL A 408 50.91 -11.75 -79.61
CA VAL A 408 50.69 -10.69 -80.63
C VAL A 408 51.92 -10.50 -81.54
N LEU A 409 53.14 -10.70 -81.04
CA LEU A 409 54.36 -10.70 -81.85
C LEU A 409 54.50 -11.98 -82.71
N LEU A 410 53.99 -13.12 -82.26
CA LEU A 410 53.98 -14.37 -83.02
C LEU A 410 53.03 -14.29 -84.25
N PHE A 411 51.98 -13.46 -84.17
CA PHE A 411 51.10 -13.15 -85.29
C PHE A 411 51.74 -12.21 -86.32
N ARG A 412 52.58 -11.26 -85.88
CA ARG A 412 53.38 -10.38 -86.76
C ARG A 412 54.34 -11.20 -87.63
N ASP A 413 54.95 -12.25 -87.08
CA ASP A 413 56.02 -13.01 -87.73
C ASP A 413 55.52 -14.14 -88.67
N ASN A 414 54.21 -14.44 -88.72
CA ASN A 414 53.61 -15.42 -89.65
C ASN A 414 52.93 -14.81 -90.89
N ALA A 415 53.01 -13.49 -91.08
CA ALA A 415 52.31 -12.80 -92.17
C ALA A 415 53.13 -12.64 -93.48
N VAL A 416 54.34 -13.20 -93.59
CA VAL A 416 55.28 -12.90 -94.71
C VAL A 416 55.69 -14.10 -95.56
N ALA A 417 55.19 -15.32 -95.33
CA ALA A 417 55.60 -16.50 -96.10
C ALA A 417 54.50 -17.16 -96.95
N LEU A 418 53.70 -16.38 -97.70
CA LEU A 418 53.06 -16.87 -98.94
C LEU A 418 52.50 -15.71 -99.79
N ARG A 419 53.37 -14.88 -100.37
CA ARG A 419 52.96 -13.83 -101.32
C ARG A 419 53.85 -13.66 -102.56
N ALA A 420 54.66 -14.65 -102.93
CA ALA A 420 55.47 -14.58 -104.15
C ALA A 420 55.60 -15.94 -104.87
N ALA A 421 54.49 -16.43 -105.42
CA ALA A 421 54.31 -17.45 -106.47
C ALA A 421 52.89 -18.00 -106.24
N GLU A 422 51.88 -17.54 -106.96
CA GLU A 422 51.53 -18.13 -108.25
C GLU A 422 50.89 -17.06 -109.16
N ALA A 423 51.73 -16.51 -110.03
CA ALA A 423 51.30 -15.86 -111.25
C ALA A 423 51.38 -16.89 -112.38
N ALA A 424 50.27 -17.59 -112.65
CA ALA A 424 49.90 -18.14 -113.96
C ALA A 424 48.53 -18.86 -113.90
N LYS A 425 47.44 -18.08 -113.79
CA LYS A 425 46.13 -18.40 -114.39
C LYS A 425 45.24 -17.15 -114.31
N VAL A 426 45.63 -16.16 -115.09
CA VAL A 426 44.70 -15.24 -115.74
C VAL A 426 44.47 -15.93 -117.08
N GLU A 427 43.27 -16.41 -117.38
CA GLU A 427 42.34 -15.61 -118.17
C GLU A 427 40.90 -16.20 -118.17
N ASP A 428 40.20 -16.32 -117.03
CA ASP A 428 38.72 -16.32 -117.12
C ASP A 428 37.92 -15.79 -115.91
N ASP A 429 38.11 -16.17 -114.65
CA ASP A 429 37.07 -15.85 -113.62
C ASP A 429 37.35 -14.64 -112.69
N ALA A 430 38.02 -13.62 -113.23
CA ALA A 430 38.31 -12.34 -112.56
C ALA A 430 37.05 -11.48 -112.26
N ARG A 431 35.84 -11.97 -112.48
CA ARG A 431 34.59 -11.21 -112.24
C ARG A 431 33.92 -11.49 -110.89
N ALA A 432 34.25 -12.58 -110.20
CA ALA A 432 33.53 -13.00 -108.98
C ALA A 432 34.19 -12.60 -107.64
N GLN A 433 35.47 -12.20 -107.65
CA GLN A 433 36.26 -11.99 -106.42
C GLN A 433 36.37 -10.51 -106.01
N GLU A 434 36.29 -9.59 -106.96
CA GLU A 434 36.21 -8.15 -106.71
C GLU A 434 34.88 -7.78 -106.03
N GLN A 435 33.76 -8.38 -106.47
CA GLN A 435 32.45 -8.20 -105.85
C GLN A 435 32.43 -8.64 -104.37
N ARG A 436 33.07 -9.76 -104.01
CA ARG A 436 33.02 -10.30 -102.62
C ARG A 436 33.89 -9.52 -101.64
N ARG A 437 35.00 -8.94 -102.08
CA ARG A 437 35.91 -8.15 -101.23
C ARG A 437 35.40 -6.74 -100.99
N ALA A 438 34.81 -6.10 -102.00
CA ALA A 438 34.09 -4.84 -101.85
C ALA A 438 32.86 -5.03 -100.94
N MET A 439 32.04 -6.06 -101.18
CA MET A 439 30.84 -6.36 -100.39
C MET A 439 31.15 -6.66 -98.91
N MET A 440 32.22 -7.40 -98.58
CA MET A 440 32.59 -7.69 -97.19
C MET A 440 33.25 -6.51 -96.45
N ALA A 441 33.96 -5.62 -97.17
CA ALA A 441 34.49 -4.39 -96.57
C ALA A 441 33.37 -3.37 -96.31
N GLU A 442 32.43 -3.23 -97.23
CA GLU A 442 31.23 -2.39 -97.10
C GLU A 442 30.30 -2.88 -95.97
N LEU A 443 30.13 -4.21 -95.83
CA LEU A 443 29.40 -4.83 -94.72
C LEU A 443 30.10 -4.60 -93.37
N GLY A 444 31.42 -4.76 -93.33
CA GLY A 444 32.23 -4.64 -92.11
C GLY A 444 32.24 -3.23 -91.52
N ASP A 445 32.36 -2.20 -92.36
CA ASP A 445 32.31 -0.81 -91.91
C ASP A 445 30.89 -0.41 -91.46
N ALA A 446 29.86 -0.74 -92.25
CA ALA A 446 28.50 -0.29 -91.98
C ALA A 446 27.82 -1.05 -90.82
N PHE A 447 28.00 -2.37 -90.71
CA PHE A 447 27.43 -3.16 -89.60
C PHE A 447 28.34 -3.18 -88.37
N GLY A 448 29.66 -3.13 -88.54
CA GLY A 448 30.62 -3.25 -87.45
C GLY A 448 30.53 -2.12 -86.44
N GLU A 449 30.31 -0.88 -86.89
CA GLU A 449 30.11 0.26 -85.99
C GLU A 449 28.83 0.12 -85.17
N VAL A 450 27.72 -0.26 -85.82
CA VAL A 450 26.41 -0.40 -85.19
C VAL A 450 26.39 -1.57 -84.20
N VAL A 451 26.99 -2.72 -84.55
CA VAL A 451 27.10 -3.88 -83.65
C VAL A 451 28.04 -3.60 -82.47
N ALA A 452 29.15 -2.88 -82.69
CA ALA A 452 30.03 -2.47 -81.60
C ALA A 452 29.35 -1.49 -80.64
N ALA A 453 28.55 -0.56 -81.16
CA ALA A 453 27.72 0.34 -80.36
C ALA A 453 26.68 -0.43 -79.54
N ALA A 454 25.95 -1.35 -80.17
CA ALA A 454 24.97 -2.20 -79.47
C ALA A 454 25.63 -3.10 -78.40
N ALA A 455 26.80 -3.66 -78.66
CA ALA A 455 27.57 -4.42 -77.68
C ALA A 455 28.07 -3.57 -76.51
N ALA A 456 28.24 -2.26 -76.70
CA ALA A 456 28.53 -1.29 -75.65
C ALA A 456 27.27 -0.74 -74.95
N GLY A 457 26.07 -1.17 -75.36
CA GLY A 457 24.79 -0.76 -74.80
C GLY A 457 24.14 0.47 -75.47
N ASP A 458 24.72 0.99 -76.56
CA ASP A 458 24.11 2.04 -77.38
C ASP A 458 23.31 1.43 -78.54
N PHE A 459 22.01 1.27 -78.31
CA PHE A 459 21.08 0.76 -79.32
C PHE A 459 20.51 1.87 -80.22
N SER A 460 20.97 3.12 -80.15
CA SER A 460 20.43 4.24 -80.96
C SER A 460 20.98 4.27 -82.39
N ARG A 461 22.10 3.58 -82.64
CA ARG A 461 22.75 3.53 -83.95
C ARG A 461 21.98 2.65 -84.92
N ARG A 462 21.99 3.02 -86.20
CA ARG A 462 21.33 2.31 -87.30
C ARG A 462 22.30 2.15 -88.46
N VAL A 463 22.12 1.08 -89.23
CA VAL A 463 22.83 0.89 -90.50
C VAL A 463 22.15 1.79 -91.53
N GLU A 464 22.80 2.91 -91.87
CA GLU A 464 22.32 3.91 -92.86
C GLU A 464 22.79 3.61 -94.29
N ALA A 465 23.66 2.61 -94.46
CA ALA A 465 24.22 2.24 -95.77
C ALA A 465 23.14 1.60 -96.68
N ASN A 466 23.08 2.06 -97.93
CA ASN A 466 22.25 1.48 -98.97
C ASN A 466 23.13 0.62 -99.90
N PHE A 467 23.03 -0.69 -99.74
CA PHE A 467 23.85 -1.65 -100.49
C PHE A 467 23.23 -1.90 -101.87
N ALA A 468 24.07 -2.26 -102.85
CA ALA A 468 23.56 -2.70 -104.16
C ALA A 468 22.84 -4.06 -104.11
N ASP A 469 23.04 -4.82 -103.03
CA ASP A 469 22.47 -6.15 -102.81
C ASP A 469 21.20 -6.06 -101.95
N ALA A 470 20.11 -6.66 -102.45
CA ALA A 470 18.80 -6.65 -101.79
C ALA A 470 18.79 -7.47 -100.49
N GLU A 471 19.57 -8.55 -100.39
CA GLU A 471 19.69 -9.36 -99.18
C GLU A 471 20.44 -8.61 -98.08
N LEU A 472 21.44 -7.81 -98.43
CA LEU A 472 22.17 -6.97 -97.47
C LEU A 472 21.31 -5.83 -96.92
N ASN A 473 20.50 -5.19 -97.78
CA ASN A 473 19.51 -4.21 -97.33
C ASN A 473 18.42 -4.84 -96.45
N ALA A 474 17.98 -6.07 -96.75
CA ALA A 474 17.06 -6.81 -95.90
C ALA A 474 17.68 -7.12 -94.52
N LEU A 475 18.95 -7.55 -94.48
CA LEU A 475 19.68 -7.80 -93.24
C LEU A 475 19.90 -6.51 -92.41
N ALA A 476 20.21 -5.39 -93.06
CA ALA A 476 20.32 -4.08 -92.42
C ALA A 476 18.97 -3.65 -91.83
N GLY A 477 17.87 -3.87 -92.57
CA GLY A 477 16.51 -3.66 -92.09
C GLY A 477 16.19 -4.50 -90.85
N SER A 478 16.45 -5.81 -90.88
CA SER A 478 16.22 -6.70 -89.73
C SER A 478 17.08 -6.37 -88.51
N LEU A 479 18.34 -5.94 -88.71
CA LEU A 479 19.18 -5.49 -87.59
C LEU A 479 18.66 -4.17 -87.00
N ASN A 480 18.27 -3.22 -87.84
CA ASN A 480 17.70 -1.95 -87.40
C ASN A 480 16.38 -2.15 -86.64
N GLU A 481 15.52 -3.06 -87.09
CA GLU A 481 14.26 -3.43 -86.41
C GLU A 481 14.52 -4.11 -85.05
N LEU A 482 15.53 -4.98 -84.97
CA LEU A 482 15.96 -5.59 -83.72
C LEU A 482 16.49 -4.53 -82.74
N LEU A 483 17.35 -3.62 -83.20
CA LEU A 483 17.89 -2.54 -82.37
C LEU A 483 16.81 -1.56 -81.93
N GLU A 484 15.84 -1.26 -82.79
CA GLU A 484 14.68 -0.43 -82.46
C GLU A 484 13.79 -1.09 -81.39
N THR A 485 13.54 -2.39 -81.51
CA THR A 485 12.76 -3.15 -80.52
C THR A 485 13.49 -3.21 -79.17
N VAL A 486 14.82 -3.45 -79.18
CA VAL A 486 15.65 -3.50 -77.97
C VAL A 486 15.75 -2.12 -77.31
N GLN A 487 15.99 -1.07 -78.11
CA GLN A 487 16.06 0.30 -77.63
C GLN A 487 14.73 0.75 -77.04
N GLY A 488 13.62 0.53 -77.76
CA GLY A 488 12.27 0.90 -77.31
C GLY A 488 11.89 0.20 -76.01
N GLY A 489 12.02 -1.13 -75.98
CA GLY A 489 11.67 -1.93 -74.80
C GLY A 489 12.51 -1.60 -73.57
N LEU A 490 13.83 -1.37 -73.74
CA LEU A 490 14.70 -1.02 -72.63
C LEU A 490 14.51 0.43 -72.17
N SER A 491 14.36 1.38 -73.10
CA SER A 491 14.14 2.80 -72.78
C SER A 491 12.83 2.98 -72.02
N GLU A 492 11.72 2.41 -72.51
CA GLU A 492 10.42 2.52 -71.86
C GLU A 492 10.45 1.87 -70.46
N THR A 493 11.14 0.73 -70.31
CA THR A 493 11.34 0.11 -68.98
C THR A 493 12.16 1.01 -68.05
N CYS A 494 13.24 1.62 -68.54
CA CYS A 494 14.04 2.57 -67.77
C CYS A 494 13.23 3.80 -67.36
N ASP A 495 12.39 4.33 -68.25
CA ASP A 495 11.54 5.48 -67.98
C ASP A 495 10.50 5.15 -66.89
N VAL A 496 9.81 4.00 -66.99
CA VAL A 496 8.86 3.56 -65.94
C VAL A 496 9.56 3.31 -64.61
N LEU A 497 10.74 2.68 -64.58
CA LEU A 497 11.50 2.49 -63.35
C LEU A 497 11.98 3.81 -62.75
N ALA A 498 12.35 4.79 -63.58
CA ALA A 498 12.70 6.13 -63.14
C ALA A 498 11.50 6.84 -62.50
N GLU A 499 10.32 6.78 -63.12
CA GLU A 499 9.07 7.31 -62.58
C GLU A 499 8.69 6.63 -61.25
N LEU A 500 8.80 5.30 -61.16
CA LEU A 500 8.58 4.55 -59.91
C LEU A 500 9.54 5.00 -58.81
N SER A 501 10.82 5.20 -59.13
CA SER A 501 11.84 5.67 -58.17
C SER A 501 11.57 7.11 -57.69
N ALA A 502 10.93 7.93 -58.53
CA ALA A 502 10.50 9.28 -58.21
C ALA A 502 9.17 9.31 -57.42
N GLY A 503 8.54 8.15 -57.18
CA GLY A 503 7.29 8.02 -56.45
C GLY A 503 6.03 8.11 -57.33
N HIS A 504 6.16 8.13 -58.65
CA HIS A 504 5.02 8.10 -59.56
C HIS A 504 4.64 6.66 -59.88
N LEU A 505 3.65 6.14 -59.15
CA LEU A 505 3.24 4.74 -59.22
C LEU A 505 2.23 4.47 -60.33
N SER A 506 1.75 5.50 -61.03
CA SER A 506 0.71 5.38 -62.06
C SER A 506 1.25 4.97 -63.44
N THR A 507 2.55 5.14 -63.68
CA THR A 507 3.18 4.93 -64.99
C THR A 507 3.31 3.43 -65.29
N ARG A 508 3.08 3.03 -66.55
CA ARG A 508 3.16 1.65 -67.03
C ARG A 508 3.83 1.59 -68.39
N ILE A 509 4.42 0.43 -68.70
CA ILE A 509 4.91 0.13 -70.05
C ILE A 509 3.68 -0.21 -70.91
N GLU A 510 3.41 0.61 -71.92
CA GLU A 510 2.25 0.50 -72.82
C GLU A 510 2.61 -0.18 -74.15
N GLY A 511 3.89 -0.16 -74.55
CA GLY A 511 4.38 -0.73 -75.80
C GLY A 511 3.96 -2.18 -76.08
N MET A 512 3.77 -2.52 -77.35
CA MET A 512 3.40 -3.87 -77.80
C MET A 512 4.65 -4.70 -78.07
N TYR A 513 5.09 -5.45 -77.06
CA TYR A 513 6.28 -6.32 -77.14
C TYR A 513 5.91 -7.80 -77.23
N GLN A 514 6.84 -8.63 -77.73
CA GLN A 514 6.73 -10.08 -77.81
C GLN A 514 7.94 -10.76 -77.15
N GLY A 515 7.81 -12.05 -76.78
CA GLY A 515 8.90 -12.82 -76.19
C GLY A 515 9.44 -12.24 -74.88
N ALA A 516 10.76 -12.16 -74.73
CA ALA A 516 11.41 -11.70 -73.50
C ALA A 516 11.06 -10.25 -73.10
N PHE A 517 10.79 -9.37 -74.07
CA PHE A 517 10.37 -7.99 -73.78
C PHE A 517 8.92 -7.90 -73.28
N ALA A 518 8.05 -8.84 -73.69
CA ALA A 518 6.70 -8.96 -73.11
C ALA A 518 6.77 -9.41 -71.64
N GLU A 519 7.66 -10.36 -71.32
CA GLU A 519 7.92 -10.77 -69.93
C GLU A 519 8.48 -9.60 -69.09
N LEU A 520 9.42 -8.82 -69.63
CA LEU A 520 9.98 -7.63 -68.95
C LEU A 520 8.89 -6.58 -68.69
N LYS A 521 8.04 -6.30 -69.68
CA LYS A 521 6.86 -5.43 -69.54
C LYS A 521 5.96 -5.91 -68.40
N ASN A 522 5.56 -7.18 -68.44
CA ASN A 522 4.64 -7.76 -67.47
C ASN A 522 5.25 -7.75 -66.06
N GLY A 523 6.53 -8.10 -65.92
CA GLY A 523 7.23 -8.07 -64.63
C GLY A 523 7.34 -6.66 -64.04
N THR A 524 7.66 -5.66 -64.87
CA THR A 524 7.77 -4.26 -64.43
C THR A 524 6.40 -3.67 -64.06
N ASN A 525 5.37 -3.95 -64.86
CA ASN A 525 4.00 -3.51 -64.55
C ASN A 525 3.44 -4.20 -63.31
N ALA A 526 3.70 -5.51 -63.12
CA ALA A 526 3.30 -6.24 -61.92
C ALA A 526 4.00 -5.70 -60.66
N LEU A 527 5.28 -5.33 -60.77
CA LEU A 527 6.00 -4.66 -59.68
C LEU A 527 5.34 -3.32 -59.32
N ALA A 528 5.03 -2.50 -60.33
CA ALA A 528 4.35 -1.22 -60.13
C ALA A 528 2.98 -1.39 -59.45
N GLU A 529 2.19 -2.38 -59.89
CA GLU A 529 0.89 -2.72 -59.30
C GLU A 529 1.00 -3.18 -57.84
N GLU A 530 1.96 -4.04 -57.51
CA GLU A 530 2.13 -4.54 -56.15
C GLU A 530 2.60 -3.43 -55.19
N PHE A 531 3.50 -2.54 -55.65
CA PHE A 531 3.92 -1.37 -54.90
C PHE A 531 2.76 -0.38 -54.66
N GLU A 532 1.98 -0.09 -55.71
CA GLU A 532 0.79 0.76 -55.62
C GLU A 532 -0.24 0.19 -54.64
N SER A 533 -0.56 -1.10 -54.77
CA SER A 533 -1.49 -1.83 -53.89
C SER A 533 -1.02 -1.83 -52.43
N THR A 534 0.27 -2.09 -52.19
CA THR A 534 0.84 -2.12 -50.83
C THR A 534 0.78 -0.74 -50.18
N LEU A 535 1.17 0.31 -50.90
CA LEU A 535 1.14 1.68 -50.38
C LEU A 535 -0.29 2.20 -50.19
N ALA A 536 -1.24 1.81 -51.03
CA ALA A 536 -2.65 2.12 -50.87
C ALA A 536 -3.23 1.48 -49.59
N LYS A 537 -2.96 0.18 -49.36
CA LYS A 537 -3.36 -0.51 -48.11
C LYS A 537 -2.71 0.11 -46.87
N LEU A 538 -1.45 0.53 -46.99
CA LEU A 538 -0.76 1.22 -45.89
C LEU A 538 -1.42 2.57 -45.60
N SER A 539 -1.78 3.34 -46.62
CA SER A 539 -2.53 4.60 -46.47
C SER A 539 -3.87 4.40 -45.77
N GLU A 540 -4.62 3.36 -46.14
CA GLU A 540 -5.90 3.02 -45.50
C GLU A 540 -5.70 2.64 -44.02
N THR A 541 -4.67 1.84 -43.73
CA THR A 541 -4.32 1.43 -42.37
C THR A 541 -3.94 2.63 -41.49
N VAL A 542 -3.15 3.56 -42.02
CA VAL A 542 -2.78 4.82 -41.33
C VAL A 542 -4.02 5.68 -41.04
N ALA A 543 -4.94 5.79 -41.99
CA ALA A 543 -6.19 6.52 -41.79
C ALA A 543 -7.07 5.87 -40.71
N ALA A 544 -7.15 4.53 -40.70
CA ALA A 544 -7.87 3.79 -39.66
C ALA A 544 -7.26 3.96 -38.27
N VAL A 545 -5.92 3.89 -38.16
CA VAL A 545 -5.19 4.14 -36.90
C VAL A 545 -5.45 5.56 -36.39
N ARG A 546 -5.42 6.57 -37.28
CA ARG A 546 -5.73 7.95 -36.89
C ARG A 546 -7.15 8.08 -36.34
N SER A 547 -8.12 7.48 -37.03
CA SER A 547 -9.53 7.49 -36.59
C SER A 547 -9.70 6.84 -35.21
N ALA A 548 -9.08 5.68 -34.98
CA ALA A 548 -9.11 5.00 -33.69
C ALA A 548 -8.42 5.83 -32.59
N THR A 549 -7.32 6.51 -32.92
CA THR A 549 -6.60 7.40 -31.99
C THR A 549 -7.49 8.57 -31.56
N THR A 550 -8.23 9.19 -32.47
CA THR A 550 -9.21 10.25 -32.14
C THR A 550 -10.33 9.73 -31.24
N GLU A 551 -10.89 8.56 -31.54
CA GLU A 551 -11.95 7.96 -30.71
C GLU A 551 -11.45 7.63 -29.30
N ILE A 552 -10.22 7.13 -29.16
CA ILE A 552 -9.60 6.91 -27.86
C ILE A 552 -9.36 8.24 -27.13
N LEU A 553 -8.93 9.30 -27.83
CA LEU A 553 -8.73 10.63 -27.23
C LEU A 553 -10.04 11.20 -26.66
N ASP A 554 -11.15 11.06 -27.38
CA ASP A 554 -12.48 11.46 -26.89
C ASP A 554 -12.85 10.65 -25.63
N GLY A 555 -12.62 9.34 -25.63
CA GLY A 555 -12.85 8.47 -24.48
C GLY A 555 -11.97 8.79 -23.27
N VAL A 556 -10.71 9.16 -23.48
CA VAL A 556 -9.78 9.61 -22.42
C VAL A 556 -10.21 10.96 -21.86
N THR A 557 -10.77 11.84 -22.69
CA THR A 557 -11.31 13.14 -22.25
C THR A 557 -12.55 12.94 -21.36
N ASP A 558 -13.48 12.07 -21.76
CA ASP A 558 -14.62 11.68 -20.92
C ASP A 558 -14.16 11.04 -19.60
N LEU A 559 -13.17 10.15 -19.65
CA LEU A 559 -12.60 9.55 -18.46
C LEU A 559 -11.98 10.60 -17.52
N ALA A 560 -11.32 11.61 -18.06
CA ALA A 560 -10.77 12.73 -17.28
C ALA A 560 -11.85 13.52 -16.56
N GLU A 561 -12.95 13.85 -17.24
CA GLU A 561 -14.09 14.56 -16.68
C GLU A 561 -14.74 13.74 -15.55
N ARG A 562 -15.01 12.45 -15.81
CA ARG A 562 -15.57 11.54 -14.80
C ARG A 562 -14.66 11.34 -13.60
N THR A 563 -13.35 11.25 -13.79
CA THR A 563 -12.37 11.14 -12.69
C THR A 563 -12.36 12.40 -11.81
N SER A 564 -12.56 13.57 -12.42
CA SER A 564 -12.71 14.84 -11.70
C SER A 564 -14.02 14.90 -10.91
N GLU A 565 -15.14 14.47 -11.51
CA GLU A 565 -16.43 14.35 -10.81
C GLU A 565 -16.34 13.37 -9.62
N GLU A 566 -15.68 12.23 -9.82
CA GLU A 566 -15.47 11.21 -8.79
C GLU A 566 -14.63 11.75 -7.62
N SER A 567 -13.56 12.51 -7.90
CA SER A 567 -12.77 13.18 -6.86
C SER A 567 -13.60 14.18 -6.04
N ASN A 568 -14.49 14.92 -6.70
CA ASN A 568 -15.41 15.83 -6.01
C ASN A 568 -16.41 15.06 -5.13
N ALA A 569 -16.96 13.96 -5.64
CA ALA A 569 -17.88 13.10 -4.91
C ALA A 569 -17.22 12.47 -3.67
N VAL A 570 -15.97 11.99 -3.81
CA VAL A 570 -15.14 11.48 -2.70
C VAL A 570 -14.96 12.57 -1.64
N SER A 571 -14.55 13.78 -2.02
CA SER A 571 -14.36 14.90 -1.08
C SER A 571 -15.65 15.27 -0.33
N MET A 572 -16.78 15.31 -1.04
CA MET A 572 -18.09 15.53 -0.42
C MET A 572 -18.46 14.41 0.56
N ALA A 573 -18.26 13.16 0.19
CA ALA A 573 -18.55 12.01 1.02
C ALA A 573 -17.69 11.99 2.29
N THR A 574 -16.39 12.28 2.19
CA THR A 574 -15.49 12.39 3.34
C THR A 574 -15.96 13.47 4.32
N ASN A 575 -16.38 14.64 3.81
CA ASN A 575 -16.92 15.71 4.66
C ASN A 575 -18.23 15.30 5.36
N GLN A 576 -19.14 14.65 4.64
CA GLN A 576 -20.40 14.16 5.20
C GLN A 576 -20.18 13.06 6.25
N LEU A 577 -19.27 12.13 6.01
CA LEU A 577 -18.88 11.10 6.97
C LEU A 577 -18.21 11.70 8.20
N GLY A 578 -17.38 12.73 8.05
CA GLY A 578 -16.80 13.45 9.19
C GLY A 578 -17.88 14.08 10.08
N ALA A 579 -18.88 14.73 9.48
CA ALA A 579 -20.03 15.28 10.20
C ALA A 579 -20.88 14.18 10.87
N PHE A 580 -21.09 13.06 10.17
CA PHE A 580 -21.81 11.92 10.71
C PHE A 580 -21.08 11.27 11.90
N ALA A 581 -19.76 11.06 11.80
CA ALA A 581 -18.91 10.58 12.88
C ALA A 581 -19.01 11.49 14.12
N GLY A 582 -19.01 12.81 13.91
CA GLY A 582 -19.22 13.79 14.97
C GLY A 582 -20.58 13.64 15.65
N THR A 583 -21.63 13.39 14.87
CA THR A 583 -22.99 13.18 15.38
C THR A 583 -23.10 11.88 16.17
N VAL A 584 -22.52 10.79 15.68
CA VAL A 584 -22.47 9.50 16.39
C VAL A 584 -21.74 9.63 17.74
N LYS A 585 -20.59 10.32 17.76
CA LYS A 585 -19.84 10.61 19.00
C LYS A 585 -20.67 11.44 19.97
N LYS A 586 -21.40 12.43 19.47
CA LYS A 586 -22.31 13.25 20.27
C LYS A 586 -23.42 12.38 20.89
N THR A 587 -24.05 11.51 20.11
CA THR A 587 -25.09 10.58 20.60
C THR A 587 -24.56 9.64 21.68
N ALA A 588 -23.33 9.11 21.53
CA ALA A 588 -22.71 8.26 22.56
C ALA A 588 -22.51 9.03 23.88
N ASN A 589 -22.05 10.28 23.81
CA ASN A 589 -21.86 11.14 24.98
C ASN A 589 -23.20 11.51 25.63
N GLU A 590 -24.22 11.85 24.84
CA GLU A 590 -25.56 12.18 25.33
C GLU A 590 -26.21 10.98 26.02
N ALA A 591 -26.04 9.77 25.47
CA ALA A 591 -26.50 8.54 26.12
C ALA A 591 -25.79 8.31 27.46
N ALA A 592 -24.47 8.48 27.52
CA ALA A 592 -23.73 8.37 28.78
C ALA A 592 -24.15 9.42 29.82
N GLN A 593 -24.41 10.65 29.38
CA GLN A 593 -24.93 11.70 30.25
C GLN A 593 -26.33 11.37 30.77
N ALA A 594 -27.21 10.85 29.91
CA ALA A 594 -28.55 10.42 30.29
C ALA A 594 -28.50 9.26 31.30
N THR A 595 -27.57 8.31 31.16
CA THR A 595 -27.33 7.26 32.16
C THR A 595 -26.97 7.86 33.52
N GLY A 596 -26.05 8.82 33.58
CA GLY A 596 -25.68 9.47 34.85
C GLY A 596 -26.85 10.26 35.48
N MET A 597 -27.72 10.87 34.66
CA MET A 597 -28.95 11.50 35.15
C MET A 597 -29.95 10.49 35.70
N ALA A 598 -30.07 9.33 35.04
CA ALA A 598 -30.93 8.22 35.47
C ALA A 598 -30.47 7.67 36.83
N GLU A 599 -29.18 7.40 37.02
CA GLU A 599 -28.60 6.98 38.30
C GLU A 599 -28.89 7.98 39.44
N GLY A 600 -28.82 9.28 39.14
CA GLY A 600 -29.19 10.32 40.10
C GLY A 600 -30.67 10.30 40.48
N ALA A 601 -31.56 10.09 39.50
CA ALA A 601 -33.00 9.96 39.73
C ALA A 601 -33.34 8.69 40.52
N GLU A 602 -32.66 7.57 40.25
CA GLU A 602 -32.79 6.32 41.00
C GLU A 602 -32.45 6.53 42.48
N SER A 603 -31.31 7.17 42.75
CA SER A 603 -30.89 7.49 44.13
C SER A 603 -31.92 8.34 44.87
N GLN A 604 -32.50 9.35 44.21
CA GLN A 604 -33.57 10.16 44.78
C GLN A 604 -34.86 9.38 45.03
N ALA A 605 -35.24 8.49 44.12
CA ALA A 605 -36.41 7.63 44.29
C ALA A 605 -36.22 6.65 45.46
N GLN A 606 -35.06 6.00 45.57
CA GLN A 606 -34.71 5.13 46.70
C GLN A 606 -34.72 5.87 48.05
N GLN A 607 -34.25 7.12 48.06
CA GLN A 607 -34.32 7.97 49.25
C GLN A 607 -35.77 8.33 49.60
N GLY A 608 -36.61 8.58 48.58
CA GLY A 608 -38.06 8.77 48.74
C GLY A 608 -38.74 7.55 49.35
N GLU A 609 -38.40 6.35 48.85
CA GLU A 609 -38.86 5.06 49.38
C GLU A 609 -38.57 4.90 50.88
N LYS A 610 -37.35 5.23 51.32
CA LYS A 610 -36.97 5.23 52.75
C LYS A 610 -37.82 6.18 53.60
N VAL A 611 -38.07 7.40 53.09
CA VAL A 611 -38.88 8.40 53.79
C VAL A 611 -40.32 7.93 53.92
N VAL A 612 -40.89 7.38 52.85
CA VAL A 612 -42.24 6.82 52.84
C VAL A 612 -42.36 5.62 53.78
N ALA A 613 -41.36 4.72 53.81
CA ALA A 613 -41.32 3.61 54.76
C ALA A 613 -41.32 4.08 56.22
N SER A 614 -40.54 5.12 56.54
CA SER A 614 -40.53 5.74 57.87
C SER A 614 -41.88 6.40 58.21
N ALA A 615 -42.52 7.06 57.24
CA ALA A 615 -43.85 7.64 57.40
C ALA A 615 -44.93 6.57 57.66
N LEU A 616 -44.85 5.44 56.95
CA LEU A 616 -45.72 4.30 57.14
C LEU A 616 -45.58 3.73 58.56
N GLU A 617 -44.35 3.53 59.03
CA GLU A 617 -44.08 3.09 60.41
C GLU A 617 -44.66 4.07 61.44
N ALA A 618 -44.46 5.37 61.26
CA ALA A 618 -45.01 6.39 62.14
C ALA A 618 -46.56 6.34 62.19
N MET A 619 -47.22 6.20 61.03
CA MET A 619 -48.68 6.06 60.95
C MET A 619 -49.17 4.76 61.61
N GLN A 620 -48.41 3.66 61.50
CA GLN A 620 -48.71 2.40 62.19
C GLN A 620 -48.65 2.54 63.72
N ARG A 621 -47.67 3.29 64.24
CA ARG A 621 -47.60 3.60 65.67
C ARG A 621 -48.75 4.51 66.10
N ILE A 622 -49.12 5.52 65.30
CA ILE A 622 -50.27 6.39 65.58
C ILE A 622 -51.56 5.55 65.64
N ARG A 623 -51.78 4.68 64.65
CA ARG A 623 -52.93 3.74 64.62
C ARG A 623 -53.01 2.90 65.90
N THR A 624 -51.88 2.34 66.32
CA THR A 624 -51.77 1.54 67.55
C THR A 624 -52.05 2.38 68.80
N SER A 625 -51.53 3.60 68.85
CA SER A 625 -51.76 4.53 69.96
C SER A 625 -53.22 4.97 70.04
N SER A 626 -53.86 5.25 68.91
CA SER A 626 -55.29 5.60 68.85
C SER A 626 -56.19 4.46 69.32
N ASN A 627 -55.84 3.20 69.01
CA ASN A 627 -56.57 2.04 69.53
C ASN A 627 -56.48 1.95 71.06
N LYS A 628 -55.28 2.11 71.62
CA LYS A 628 -55.07 2.16 73.08
C LYS A 628 -55.85 3.30 73.73
N ILE A 629 -55.89 4.48 73.11
CA ILE A 629 -56.71 5.60 73.61
C ILE A 629 -58.18 5.20 73.60
N SER A 630 -58.68 4.57 72.54
CA SER A 630 -60.07 4.10 72.46
C SER A 630 -60.43 3.10 73.57
N GLU A 631 -59.53 2.18 73.90
CA GLU A 631 -59.68 1.24 75.03
C GLU A 631 -59.73 1.98 76.39
N VAL A 632 -58.87 2.97 76.59
CA VAL A 632 -58.87 3.79 77.82
C VAL A 632 -60.16 4.59 77.94
N ILE A 633 -60.67 5.17 76.85
CA ILE A 633 -61.94 5.91 76.86
C ILE A 633 -63.12 4.98 77.18
N ALA A 634 -63.14 3.76 76.64
CA ALA A 634 -64.15 2.76 76.99
C ALA A 634 -64.11 2.39 78.48
N MET A 635 -62.91 2.24 79.05
CA MET A 635 -62.74 2.01 80.49
C MET A 635 -63.22 3.20 81.33
N ILE A 636 -62.97 4.44 80.90
CA ILE A 636 -63.44 5.64 81.62
C ILE A 636 -64.97 5.72 81.60
N ASP A 637 -65.61 5.42 80.47
CA ASP A 637 -67.07 5.35 80.36
C ASP A 637 -67.65 4.26 81.29
N GLU A 638 -67.00 3.10 81.38
CA GLU A 638 -67.36 2.05 82.32
C GLU A 638 -67.23 2.50 83.79
N ILE A 639 -66.14 3.17 84.15
CA ILE A 639 -65.94 3.74 85.51
C ILE A 639 -67.02 4.78 85.81
N ALA A 640 -67.36 5.64 84.85
CA ALA A 640 -68.42 6.63 84.98
C ALA A 640 -69.79 5.96 85.22
N PHE A 641 -70.09 4.88 84.48
CA PHE A 641 -71.30 4.08 84.67
C PHE A 641 -71.37 3.43 86.04
N GLN A 642 -70.28 2.78 86.49
CA GLN A 642 -70.16 2.19 87.82
C GLN A 642 -70.31 3.24 88.93
N THR A 643 -69.70 4.42 88.76
CA THR A 643 -69.80 5.55 89.71
C THR A 643 -71.24 6.08 89.79
N ASN A 644 -71.94 6.16 88.66
CA ASN A 644 -73.35 6.53 88.61
C ASN A 644 -74.25 5.51 89.32
N LEU A 645 -73.96 4.20 89.22
CA LEU A 645 -74.66 3.14 89.97
C LEU A 645 -74.38 3.21 91.48
N LEU A 646 -73.12 3.43 91.88
CA LEU A 646 -72.75 3.61 93.29
C LEU A 646 -73.42 4.84 93.91
N ALA A 647 -73.44 5.95 93.17
CA ALA A 647 -74.11 7.18 93.58
C ALA A 647 -75.63 7.01 93.71
N LEU A 648 -76.25 6.23 92.81
CA LEU A 648 -77.66 5.85 92.93
C LEU A 648 -77.91 5.03 94.20
N ASN A 649 -77.09 4.02 94.48
CA ASN A 649 -77.19 3.21 95.69
C ASN A 649 -77.01 4.06 96.96
N ALA A 650 -76.05 4.99 96.96
CA ALA A 650 -75.82 5.92 98.06
C ALA A 650 -77.00 6.90 98.25
N ALA A 651 -77.61 7.40 97.18
CA ALA A 651 -78.80 8.24 97.25
C ALA A 651 -80.01 7.49 97.83
N VAL A 652 -80.17 6.22 97.48
CA VAL A 652 -81.20 5.33 98.05
C VAL A 652 -80.97 5.10 99.55
N GLU A 653 -79.74 4.81 99.96
CA GLU A 653 -79.43 4.56 101.38
C GLU A 653 -79.50 5.86 102.21
N ALA A 654 -79.15 7.01 101.63
CA ALA A 654 -79.35 8.32 102.24
C ALA A 654 -80.84 8.66 102.43
N ALA A 655 -81.70 8.29 101.47
CA ALA A 655 -83.16 8.41 101.62
C ALA A 655 -83.70 7.47 102.71
N ARG A 656 -83.09 6.30 102.87
CA ARG A 656 -83.43 5.31 103.90
C ARG A 656 -83.03 5.74 105.32
N ALA A 657 -81.95 6.51 105.45
CA ALA A 657 -81.46 7.05 106.72
C ALA A 657 -82.24 8.29 107.23
N GLY A 658 -83.22 8.80 106.46
CA GLY A 658 -84.09 9.91 106.87
C GLY A 658 -83.35 11.23 107.10
N ASP A 659 -83.65 11.93 108.21
CA ASP A 659 -83.09 13.27 108.49
C ASP A 659 -81.56 13.28 108.67
N SER A 660 -80.97 12.18 109.15
CA SER A 660 -79.52 12.01 109.32
C SER A 660 -78.76 11.86 107.99
N GLY A 661 -79.46 11.54 106.89
CA GLY A 661 -78.87 11.26 105.58
C GLY A 661 -78.86 12.45 104.61
N ARG A 662 -79.44 13.61 104.96
CA ARG A 662 -79.60 14.75 104.02
C ARG A 662 -78.29 15.23 103.38
N GLY A 663 -77.21 15.32 104.17
CA GLY A 663 -75.90 15.71 103.65
C GLY A 663 -75.33 14.69 102.65
N PHE A 664 -75.51 13.40 102.92
CA PHE A 664 -75.11 12.30 102.03
C PHE A 664 -75.94 12.27 100.74
N ALA A 665 -77.24 12.59 100.80
CA ALA A 665 -78.10 12.63 99.61
C ALA A 665 -77.69 13.72 98.61
N VAL A 666 -77.25 14.88 99.09
CA VAL A 666 -76.73 15.96 98.24
C VAL A 666 -75.42 15.54 97.58
N VAL A 667 -74.48 14.97 98.35
CA VAL A 667 -73.21 14.46 97.80
C VAL A 667 -73.46 13.36 96.77
N ALA A 668 -74.37 12.42 97.04
CA ALA A 668 -74.71 11.35 96.11
C ALA A 668 -75.31 11.88 94.79
N THR A 669 -76.14 12.92 94.85
CA THR A 669 -76.71 13.57 93.65
C THR A 669 -75.63 14.28 92.85
N GLU A 670 -74.69 14.95 93.51
CA GLU A 670 -73.58 15.63 92.85
C GLU A 670 -72.58 14.66 92.20
N VAL A 671 -72.24 13.56 92.90
CA VAL A 671 -71.41 12.47 92.34
C VAL A 671 -72.09 11.84 91.14
N ARG A 672 -73.42 11.66 91.18
CA ARG A 672 -74.19 11.14 90.04
C ARG A 672 -74.17 12.09 88.84
N SER A 673 -74.34 13.39 89.09
CA SER A 673 -74.25 14.43 88.06
C SER A 673 -72.86 14.47 87.42
N LEU A 674 -71.80 14.38 88.23
CA LEU A 674 -70.42 14.32 87.78
C LEU A 674 -70.15 13.06 86.94
N ALA A 675 -70.63 11.90 87.39
CA ALA A 675 -70.50 10.64 86.67
C ALA A 675 -71.20 10.70 85.30
N LYS A 676 -72.41 11.28 85.22
CA LYS A 676 -73.10 11.49 83.94
C LYS A 676 -72.30 12.42 83.01
N ARG A 677 -71.79 13.54 83.52
CA ARG A 677 -70.95 14.47 82.75
C ARG A 677 -69.66 13.80 82.24
N SER A 678 -69.04 12.94 83.05
CA SER A 678 -67.87 12.16 82.62
C SER A 678 -68.20 11.15 81.53
N ALA A 679 -69.36 10.49 81.58
CA ALA A 679 -69.82 9.58 80.53
C ALA A 679 -70.09 10.34 79.22
N ASP A 680 -70.82 11.46 79.29
CA ASP A 680 -71.09 12.32 78.12
C ASP A 680 -69.78 12.83 77.49
N ALA A 681 -68.84 13.32 78.30
CA ALA A 681 -67.53 13.78 77.82
C ALA A 681 -66.68 12.65 77.23
N SER A 682 -66.71 11.45 77.83
CA SER A 682 -66.00 10.28 77.30
C SER A 682 -66.57 9.84 75.95
N ASN A 683 -67.89 9.93 75.78
CA ASN A 683 -68.56 9.60 74.52
C ASN A 683 -68.22 10.60 73.40
N ASP A 684 -68.10 11.90 73.73
CA ASP A 684 -67.64 12.91 72.76
C ASP A 684 -66.17 12.71 72.37
N VAL A 685 -65.30 12.38 73.33
CA VAL A 685 -63.90 12.02 73.02
C VAL A 685 -63.83 10.74 72.18
N LYS A 686 -64.68 9.74 72.46
CA LYS A 686 -64.76 8.51 71.66
C LYS A 686 -65.06 8.79 70.19
N LYS A 687 -66.04 9.66 69.89
CA LYS A 687 -66.36 10.06 68.51
C LYS A 687 -65.18 10.75 67.81
N LEU A 688 -64.46 11.63 68.53
CA LEU A 688 -63.28 12.31 68.00
C LEU A 688 -62.14 11.31 67.70
N VAL A 689 -61.93 10.32 68.57
CA VAL A 689 -60.93 9.26 68.38
C VAL A 689 -61.31 8.35 67.21
N GLU A 690 -62.59 7.98 67.06
CA GLU A 690 -63.08 7.21 65.91
C GLU A 690 -62.89 7.97 64.58
N ALA A 691 -63.17 9.28 64.55
CA ALA A 691 -62.91 10.13 63.39
C ALA A 691 -61.41 10.17 63.06
N ALA A 692 -60.55 10.42 64.05
CA ALA A 692 -59.10 10.40 63.88
C ALA A 692 -58.58 9.03 63.40
N HIS A 693 -59.19 7.93 63.85
CA HIS A 693 -58.85 6.59 63.36
C HIS A 693 -59.20 6.42 61.87
N GLY A 694 -60.34 6.97 61.43
CA GLY A 694 -60.71 7.04 60.02
C GLY A 694 -59.68 7.80 59.19
N ASP A 695 -59.27 8.98 59.65
CA ASP A 695 -58.26 9.81 58.96
C ASP A 695 -56.89 9.12 58.87
N VAL A 696 -56.45 8.46 59.94
CA VAL A 696 -55.20 7.68 59.94
C VAL A 696 -55.27 6.52 58.95
N LYS A 697 -56.42 5.83 58.84
CA LYS A 697 -56.60 4.74 57.87
C LYS A 697 -56.47 5.23 56.43
N VAL A 698 -57.07 6.38 56.11
CA VAL A 698 -56.92 7.01 54.79
C VAL A 698 -55.47 7.44 54.56
N GLY A 699 -54.83 8.03 55.57
CA GLY A 699 -53.43 8.43 55.51
C GLY A 699 -52.47 7.27 55.24
N VAL A 700 -52.66 6.12 55.90
CA VAL A 700 -51.88 4.89 55.63
C VAL A 700 -52.04 4.46 54.17
N GLY A 701 -53.27 4.44 53.63
CA GLY A 701 -53.51 4.06 52.24
C GLY A 701 -52.80 4.96 51.22
N LEU A 702 -52.82 6.29 51.44
CA LEU A 702 -52.12 7.24 50.58
C LEU A 702 -50.59 7.07 50.62
N VAL A 703 -50.04 6.75 51.79
CA VAL A 703 -48.60 6.49 51.97
C VAL A 703 -48.21 5.17 51.29
N GLU A 704 -49.03 4.11 51.38
CA GLU A 704 -48.82 2.85 50.66
C GLU A 704 -48.87 3.03 49.13
N GLU A 705 -49.82 3.80 48.62
CA GLU A 705 -49.89 4.15 47.19
C GLU A 705 -48.64 4.94 46.75
N THR A 706 -48.19 5.87 47.57
CA THR A 706 -46.95 6.64 47.31
C THR A 706 -45.72 5.72 47.27
N ALA A 707 -45.65 4.70 48.14
CA ALA A 707 -44.57 3.71 48.13
C ALA A 707 -44.51 2.94 46.81
N GLN A 708 -45.67 2.46 46.32
CA GLN A 708 -45.77 1.76 45.04
C GLN A 708 -45.36 2.65 43.85
N MET A 709 -45.65 3.96 43.90
CA MET A 709 -45.20 4.88 42.86
C MET A 709 -43.67 5.02 42.82
N PHE A 710 -43.00 5.08 43.98
CA PHE A 710 -41.53 5.13 44.00
C PHE A 710 -40.90 3.83 43.47
N GLU A 711 -41.46 2.66 43.82
CA GLU A 711 -41.01 1.37 43.29
C GLU A 711 -41.14 1.32 41.75
N ALA A 712 -42.25 1.80 41.20
CA ALA A 712 -42.47 1.90 39.76
C ALA A 712 -41.51 2.88 39.06
N ILE A 713 -41.15 3.99 39.73
CA ILE A 713 -40.13 4.94 39.23
C ILE A 713 -38.76 4.27 39.16
N VAL A 714 -38.33 3.59 40.23
CA VAL A 714 -37.03 2.86 40.25
C VAL A 714 -36.97 1.83 39.13
N SER A 715 -38.04 1.08 38.92
CA SER A 715 -38.14 0.13 37.80
C SER A 715 -38.00 0.82 36.43
N SER A 716 -38.74 1.91 36.20
CA SER A 716 -38.69 2.68 34.94
C SER A 716 -37.32 3.30 34.67
N VAL A 717 -36.62 3.74 35.71
CA VAL A 717 -35.26 4.29 35.61
C VAL A 717 -34.26 3.19 35.25
N ASN A 718 -34.40 1.98 35.81
CA ASN A 718 -33.57 0.83 35.43
C ASN A 718 -33.73 0.46 33.94
N ASP A 719 -34.96 0.44 33.43
CA ASP A 719 -35.23 0.21 32.00
C ASP A 719 -34.59 1.29 31.12
N LEU A 720 -34.67 2.56 31.54
CA LEU A 720 -34.07 3.69 30.83
C LEU A 720 -32.53 3.58 30.80
N THR A 721 -31.90 3.20 31.91
CA THR A 721 -30.46 2.93 31.98
C THR A 721 -30.04 1.81 31.03
N GLY A 722 -30.83 0.73 30.94
CA GLY A 722 -30.61 -0.35 29.98
C GLY A 722 -30.67 0.13 28.53
N LEU A 723 -31.67 0.94 28.18
CA LEU A 723 -31.82 1.55 26.86
C LEU A 723 -30.63 2.48 26.50
N MET A 724 -30.22 3.35 27.42
CA MET A 724 -29.09 4.27 27.19
C MET A 724 -27.77 3.51 26.99
N ASN A 725 -27.55 2.44 27.76
CA ASN A 725 -26.40 1.55 27.55
C ASN A 725 -26.43 0.90 26.15
N GLY A 726 -27.62 0.46 25.69
CA GLY A 726 -27.81 -0.07 24.34
C GLY A 726 -27.52 0.96 23.23
N ILE A 727 -27.96 2.21 23.40
CA ILE A 727 -27.67 3.31 22.47
C ILE A 727 -26.17 3.61 22.43
N SER A 728 -25.52 3.69 23.60
CA SER A 728 -24.07 3.93 23.69
C SER A 728 -23.27 2.83 23.00
N GLN A 729 -23.63 1.56 23.21
CA GLN A 729 -23.03 0.40 22.53
C GLN A 729 -23.20 0.50 21.01
N THR A 730 -24.43 0.81 20.55
CA THR A 730 -24.75 0.94 19.11
C THR A 730 -23.98 2.08 18.47
N ALA A 731 -23.93 3.25 19.12
CA ALA A 731 -23.16 4.40 18.65
C ALA A 731 -21.67 4.08 18.56
N LYS A 732 -21.12 3.29 19.50
CA LYS A 732 -19.73 2.84 19.46
C LYS A 732 -19.45 1.91 18.28
N SER A 733 -20.38 1.00 17.95
CA SER A 733 -20.30 0.17 16.75
C SER A 733 -20.39 1.01 15.47
N GLN A 734 -21.35 1.94 15.38
CA GLN A 734 -21.48 2.84 14.24
C GLN A 734 -20.22 3.69 14.02
N ALA A 735 -19.55 4.14 15.10
CA ALA A 735 -18.29 4.86 14.96
C ALA A 735 -17.19 3.98 14.32
N SER A 736 -17.17 2.69 14.65
CA SER A 736 -16.27 1.72 14.01
C SER A 736 -16.63 1.52 12.54
N ASP A 737 -17.92 1.39 12.21
CA ASP A 737 -18.38 1.22 10.83
C ASP A 737 -18.04 2.45 9.98
N VAL A 738 -18.20 3.65 10.52
CA VAL A 738 -17.81 4.90 9.84
C VAL A 738 -16.30 4.95 9.60
N SER A 739 -15.48 4.47 10.54
CA SER A 739 -14.04 4.38 10.33
C SER A 739 -13.68 3.40 9.22
N ALA A 740 -14.41 2.29 9.09
CA ALA A 740 -14.20 1.34 8.00
C ALA A 740 -14.60 1.95 6.65
N ILE A 741 -15.76 2.61 6.57
CA ILE A 741 -16.20 3.31 5.35
C ILE A 741 -15.20 4.40 4.97
N ASN A 742 -14.64 5.15 5.93
CA ASN A 742 -13.65 6.17 5.64
C ASN A 742 -12.38 5.58 5.00
N THR A 743 -11.96 4.39 5.42
CA THR A 743 -10.82 3.67 4.82
C THR A 743 -11.14 3.21 3.40
N GLU A 744 -12.38 2.79 3.14
CA GLU A 744 -12.83 2.39 1.81
C GLU A 744 -12.90 3.58 0.84
N ILE A 745 -13.35 4.74 1.31
CA ILE A 745 -13.35 6.00 0.55
C ILE A 745 -11.93 6.47 0.24
N ASP A 746 -10.97 6.33 1.16
CA ASP A 746 -9.56 6.62 0.87
C ASP A 746 -9.03 5.73 -0.27
N GLY A 747 -9.50 4.47 -0.34
CA GLY A 747 -9.22 3.57 -1.46
C GLY A 747 -9.77 4.09 -2.80
N ILE A 748 -11.01 4.56 -2.82
CA ILE A 748 -11.62 5.19 -4.02
C ILE A 748 -10.83 6.45 -4.41
N GLY A 749 -10.44 7.28 -3.45
CA GLY A 749 -9.59 8.46 -3.69
C GLY A 749 -8.26 8.10 -4.33
N SER A 750 -7.61 7.03 -3.87
CA SER A 750 -6.38 6.52 -4.50
C SER A 750 -6.60 6.04 -5.94
N MET A 751 -7.74 5.39 -6.22
CA MET A 751 -8.09 4.96 -7.58
C MET A 751 -8.33 6.16 -8.49
N ALA A 752 -9.03 7.20 -8.03
CA ALA A 752 -9.22 8.42 -8.79
C ALA A 752 -7.89 9.09 -9.15
N HIS A 753 -6.92 9.11 -8.23
CA HIS A 753 -5.57 9.60 -8.53
C HIS A 753 -4.81 8.73 -9.54
N GLN A 754 -4.93 7.41 -9.46
CA GLN A 754 -4.35 6.51 -10.47
C GLN A 754 -5.00 6.70 -11.84
N ASN A 755 -6.32 6.89 -11.90
CA ASN A 755 -7.03 7.17 -13.14
C ASN A 755 -6.58 8.51 -13.74
N ALA A 756 -6.37 9.54 -12.93
CA ALA A 756 -5.84 10.82 -13.40
C ALA A 756 -4.43 10.66 -14.02
N ALA A 757 -3.54 9.90 -13.36
CA ALA A 757 -2.22 9.61 -13.90
C ALA A 757 -2.29 8.79 -15.20
N LEU A 758 -3.17 7.79 -15.27
CA LEU A 758 -3.41 7.00 -16.48
C LEU A 758 -3.94 7.85 -17.63
N VAL A 759 -4.83 8.81 -17.35
CA VAL A 759 -5.32 9.78 -18.34
C VAL A 759 -4.16 10.63 -18.88
N GLU A 760 -3.27 11.13 -18.03
CA GLU A 760 -2.09 11.89 -18.46
C GLU A 760 -1.13 11.04 -19.32
N GLU A 761 -0.83 9.82 -18.88
CA GLU A 761 0.04 8.89 -19.61
C GLU A 761 -0.56 8.49 -20.96
N THR A 762 -1.86 8.20 -20.99
CA THR A 762 -2.57 7.84 -22.22
C THR A 762 -2.63 9.02 -23.19
N ASN A 763 -2.88 10.24 -22.70
CA ASN A 763 -2.82 11.45 -23.53
C ASN A 763 -1.43 11.66 -24.15
N ALA A 764 -0.36 11.43 -23.39
CA ALA A 764 1.01 11.51 -23.91
C ALA A 764 1.28 10.45 -25.00
N ALA A 765 0.82 9.21 -24.78
CA ALA A 765 0.95 8.13 -25.75
C ALA A 765 0.14 8.39 -27.04
N LEU A 766 -1.08 8.94 -26.92
CA LEU A 766 -1.91 9.33 -28.05
C LEU A 766 -1.28 10.47 -28.85
N ALA A 767 -0.69 11.47 -28.19
CA ALA A 767 0.00 12.56 -28.86
C ALA A 767 1.20 12.05 -29.69
N LEU A 768 1.99 11.12 -29.14
CA LEU A 768 3.07 10.46 -29.87
C LEU A 768 2.54 9.63 -31.05
N THR A 769 1.43 8.93 -30.86
CA THR A 769 0.80 8.12 -31.91
C THR A 769 0.26 8.99 -33.05
N ASP A 770 -0.36 10.13 -32.75
CA ASP A 770 -0.80 11.11 -33.75
C ASP A 770 0.39 11.67 -34.53
N GLU A 771 1.49 12.01 -33.86
CA GLU A 771 2.72 12.48 -34.50
C GLU A 771 3.30 11.42 -35.47
N GLN A 772 3.40 10.16 -35.04
CA GLN A 772 3.88 9.06 -35.89
C GLN A 772 2.96 8.80 -37.08
N THR A 773 1.65 8.86 -36.87
CA THR A 773 0.64 8.64 -37.92
C THR A 773 0.69 9.76 -38.96
N ARG A 774 0.89 11.02 -38.54
CA ARG A 774 1.14 12.15 -39.44
C ARG A 774 2.43 11.98 -40.22
N ALA A 775 3.54 11.62 -39.57
CA ALA A 775 4.81 11.39 -40.25
C ALA A 775 4.69 10.28 -41.31
N LEU A 776 3.98 9.18 -41.01
CA LEU A 776 3.75 8.10 -41.96
C LEU A 776 2.86 8.54 -43.13
N SER A 777 1.82 9.34 -42.85
CA SER A 777 0.98 9.94 -43.88
C SER A 777 1.78 10.85 -44.81
N ASP A 778 2.67 11.68 -44.27
CA ASP A 778 3.57 12.55 -45.05
C ASP A 778 4.55 11.75 -45.92
N HIS A 779 5.04 10.61 -45.42
CA HIS A 779 5.89 9.71 -46.21
C HIS A 779 5.12 9.07 -47.39
N ILE A 780 3.87 8.67 -47.16
CA ILE A 780 3.01 8.07 -48.20
C ILE A 780 2.56 9.13 -49.23
N ALA A 781 2.32 10.37 -48.79
CA ALA A 781 1.89 11.48 -49.65
C ALA A 781 2.91 11.87 -50.73
N ARG A 782 4.18 11.43 -50.60
CA ARG A 782 5.20 11.58 -51.64
C ARG A 782 4.93 10.72 -52.87
N PHE A 783 4.12 9.67 -52.74
CA PHE A 783 3.78 8.76 -53.84
C PHE A 783 2.49 9.20 -54.52
N ARG A 784 2.48 9.21 -55.85
CA ARG A 784 1.31 9.50 -56.68
C ARG A 784 0.68 8.21 -57.19
N PHE A 785 -0.59 8.03 -56.88
CA PHE A 785 -1.41 6.89 -57.28
C PHE A 785 -2.17 7.18 -58.57
N ARG A 786 -2.65 6.14 -59.25
CA ARG A 786 -3.49 6.29 -60.44
C ARG A 786 -4.89 6.78 -60.04
N GLU A 787 -5.43 7.75 -60.80
CA GLU A 787 -6.81 8.20 -60.61
C GLU A 787 -7.76 6.99 -60.74
N GLY A 788 -8.51 6.73 -59.66
CA GLY A 788 -9.40 5.57 -59.51
C GLY A 788 -9.00 4.54 -58.46
N HIS A 789 -7.74 4.53 -57.97
CA HIS A 789 -7.29 3.57 -56.94
C HIS A 789 -7.00 4.18 -55.56
N GLY A 790 -6.90 5.51 -55.42
CA GLY A 790 -6.49 6.13 -54.15
C GLY A 790 -7.26 7.36 -53.63
N SER A 791 -8.11 8.04 -54.42
CA SER A 791 -8.56 9.40 -54.05
C SER A 791 -10.08 9.63 -53.89
N ASP A 792 -10.95 8.77 -54.42
CA ASP A 792 -12.40 9.07 -54.41
C ASP A 792 -13.11 8.84 -53.06
N LYS A 793 -12.48 8.13 -52.11
CA LYS A 793 -13.02 8.02 -50.73
C LYS A 793 -12.39 9.00 -49.74
N ALA A 794 -11.14 9.42 -49.95
CA ALA A 794 -10.45 10.32 -49.03
C ALA A 794 -10.96 11.78 -49.15
N HIS A 795 -11.30 12.24 -50.36
CA HIS A 795 -11.83 13.59 -50.56
C HIS A 795 -13.30 13.76 -50.14
N ALA A 796 -14.11 12.70 -50.16
CA ALA A 796 -15.50 12.77 -49.74
C ALA A 796 -15.67 12.94 -48.21
N LEU A 797 -14.71 12.48 -47.41
CA LEU A 797 -14.74 12.61 -45.94
C LEU A 797 -14.22 13.96 -45.44
N ALA A 798 -13.36 14.65 -46.20
CA ALA A 798 -12.87 15.98 -45.85
C ALA A 798 -13.90 17.10 -46.04
N HIS A 799 -15.02 16.82 -46.73
CA HIS A 799 -16.12 17.78 -46.95
C HIS A 799 -17.35 17.53 -46.08
N ALA A 800 -17.36 16.46 -45.27
CA ALA A 800 -18.51 16.05 -44.45
C ALA A 800 -18.26 16.09 -42.93
N ALA A 801 -17.05 16.47 -42.49
CA ALA A 801 -16.73 16.87 -41.12
C ALA A 801 -16.58 18.39 -41.07
#